data_AF-A0A845WMM0-F1
#
_entry.id   AF-A0A845WMM0-F1
#
_cell.length_a   1.000
_cell.length_b   1.000
_cell.length_c   1.000
_cell.angle_alpha   90.00
_cell.angle_beta   90.00
_cell.angle_gamma   90.00
#
_symmetry.space_group_name_H-M   'P 1'
#
loop_
_entity.id
_entity.type
_entity.pdbx_description
1 polymer ?
#
loop_
_entity_poly.entity_id
_entity_poly.type
_entity_poly.pdbx_seq_one_letter_code
_entity_poly.pdbx_strand_id
1 'polypeptide(L)'
;MQLHAHTGTIALKPDNEEQVTGADAPGSLPDSIAARLAEAINDLIATLNDFNNKLQEIQSNHFNPSQLHYLLKKEPAQSYWEPNEPVILMAGDAVTYGNRHGQDGRLQADGLLECQVLTEAIDMQGLSPQTLGVLKAKLDALGPSEREKKIGFQDWSAQPWIPFLLHWAVQLFPVEHSEGQSQGSYHPDLLQKHYQLPVNEADLLLKDEAESDFMEGANLYSGACILTPSVNTILQNQIDLYLTKVLLPRYQEESDSMADDFSNHWEDIKKWYEGQPEMGASEEDQVNDPIYTALRAYEILKDQPCLAQGLGGFNDALLTYKREMQLEVKDPMASTDYFERDVREALAKGDVPGSLLRGSLIFDEFNPWRTGALDISGLRIIDTFGRVLDVVDMANSDSVEVVTTAAMNPRTSSHPIYLPPRLAQPARLNFQWLSASQGEVETNDHPATTPICGWIVPNYLDNSLMVYKTHGQSLGMIQVRNGSPEWLPMPGRDYRPNIDVVKCDVNPYLGQLLDYLVNLQDEEFFTDFLTAANTALESIEPDNYAQHQSIALMMGRPLALVRARVNLELKGQPSITQNASDLKTEFDNDEGPDRTTHDFAKVKLPIRIGDYRQLNDALVGYWIESGDNTYQNGILYAPQSIYVPNPNIKTLFVNKEDPTPDTPVNLEQTLEPEKGQTLAMLVDPRGKINATCGFLPARTISIPPEQYGRALRSIEVTFLSAPIIGSPDRAQLKISLPEDADSAWSWLAKERDEWSETTEIGKFDAKAYFVGGNKIHEGWLMLSQGITD
;
A
#
# COMPACT_ATOMS: atom_id res chain seq x y z
N MET A 1 16.37 36.01 -45.52
CA MET A 1 17.73 36.39 -45.04
C MET A 1 18.76 35.77 -45.99
N GLN A 2 19.79 36.50 -46.43
CA GLN A 2 20.83 35.96 -47.32
C GLN A 2 22.18 35.84 -46.60
N LEU A 3 22.77 34.66 -46.63
CA LEU A 3 24.08 34.34 -46.07
C LEU A 3 25.05 34.10 -47.22
N HIS A 4 26.09 34.92 -47.31
CA HIS A 4 27.12 34.82 -48.36
C HIS A 4 28.37 34.15 -47.79
N ALA A 5 28.81 33.03 -48.41
CA ALA A 5 30.06 32.36 -48.10
C ALA A 5 30.91 32.19 -49.36
N HIS A 6 32.21 31.89 -49.20
CA HIS A 6 33.12 31.63 -50.32
C HIS A 6 32.69 30.45 -51.21
N THR A 7 31.80 29.59 -50.71
CA THR A 7 31.32 28.37 -51.38
C THR A 7 29.91 28.51 -51.98
N GLY A 8 29.29 29.70 -51.93
CA GLY A 8 27.94 29.95 -52.47
C GLY A 8 27.10 30.87 -51.58
N THR A 9 25.92 31.27 -52.07
CA THR A 9 24.94 32.08 -51.31
C THR A 9 23.73 31.24 -50.96
N ILE A 10 23.29 31.28 -49.70
CA ILE A 10 22.03 30.69 -49.22
C ILE A 10 21.03 31.79 -48.90
N ALA A 11 19.79 31.61 -49.34
CA ALA A 11 18.65 32.47 -49.05
C ALA A 11 17.58 31.69 -48.29
N LEU A 12 17.32 32.08 -47.04
CA LEU A 12 16.20 31.56 -46.25
C LEU A 12 14.92 32.35 -46.56
N LYS A 13 13.80 31.63 -46.73
CA LYS A 13 12.45 32.14 -46.94
C LYS A 13 11.67 32.09 -45.62
N PRO A 14 11.56 33.21 -44.89
CA PRO A 14 10.65 33.30 -43.75
C PRO A 14 9.20 33.51 -44.22
N ASP A 15 8.25 33.10 -43.41
CA ASP A 15 6.84 33.50 -43.52
C ASP A 15 6.57 34.85 -42.83
N ASN A 16 5.29 35.22 -42.72
CA ASN A 16 4.84 36.47 -42.11
C ASN A 16 5.08 36.54 -40.58
N GLU A 17 5.42 35.42 -39.94
CA GLU A 17 5.72 35.29 -38.51
C GLU A 17 7.23 35.06 -38.26
N GLU A 18 8.06 35.31 -39.28
CA GLU A 18 9.51 35.11 -39.27
C GLU A 18 9.98 33.64 -39.15
N GLN A 19 9.10 32.65 -39.32
CA GLN A 19 9.49 31.24 -39.34
C GLN A 19 10.03 30.82 -40.70
N VAL A 20 11.13 30.08 -40.72
CA VAL A 20 11.77 29.62 -41.96
C VAL A 20 10.93 28.51 -42.59
N THR A 21 10.29 28.81 -43.72
CA THR A 21 9.45 27.87 -44.49
C THR A 21 10.18 27.23 -45.67
N GLY A 22 11.41 27.69 -45.97
CA GLY A 22 12.28 27.03 -46.93
C GLY A 22 13.63 27.73 -47.11
N ALA A 23 14.53 27.08 -47.86
CA ALA A 23 15.84 27.59 -48.21
C ALA A 23 16.13 27.39 -49.70
N ASP A 24 16.81 28.36 -50.32
CA ASP A 24 17.30 28.31 -51.70
C ASP A 24 18.79 28.66 -51.75
N ALA A 25 19.50 28.19 -52.78
CA ALA A 25 20.90 28.52 -53.02
C ALA A 25 21.09 29.29 -54.35
N PRO A 26 20.62 30.56 -54.45
CA PRO A 26 20.60 31.29 -55.70
C PRO A 26 22.00 31.54 -56.25
N GLY A 27 22.23 31.14 -57.51
CA GLY A 27 23.51 31.35 -58.21
C GLY A 27 24.66 30.44 -57.78
N SER A 28 24.41 29.43 -56.94
CA SER A 28 25.42 28.45 -56.51
C SER A 28 25.41 27.21 -57.42
N LEU A 29 26.56 26.56 -57.61
CA LEU A 29 26.65 25.30 -58.37
C LEU A 29 25.84 24.18 -57.69
N PRO A 30 25.23 23.23 -58.43
CA PRO A 30 24.38 22.18 -57.87
C PRO A 30 25.05 21.33 -56.78
N ASP A 31 26.36 21.09 -56.88
CA ASP A 31 27.13 20.31 -55.90
C ASP A 31 27.79 21.15 -54.81
N SER A 32 27.51 22.46 -54.77
CA SER A 32 28.09 23.35 -53.76
C SER A 32 27.58 23.02 -52.36
N ILE A 33 28.40 23.34 -51.34
CA ILE A 33 27.99 23.23 -49.94
C ILE A 33 26.72 24.06 -49.68
N ALA A 34 26.54 25.19 -50.37
CA ALA A 34 25.36 26.03 -50.25
C ALA A 34 24.08 25.33 -50.75
N ALA A 35 24.16 24.64 -51.90
CA ALA A 35 23.04 23.87 -52.46
C ALA A 35 22.65 22.67 -51.57
N ARG A 36 23.66 21.90 -51.11
CA ARG A 36 23.44 20.76 -50.20
C ARG A 36 22.86 21.18 -48.85
N LEU A 37 23.27 22.33 -48.32
CA LEU A 37 22.74 22.86 -47.07
C LEU A 37 21.30 23.38 -47.24
N ALA A 38 20.96 24.01 -48.38
CA ALA A 38 19.58 24.39 -48.67
C ALA A 38 18.65 23.17 -48.78
N GLU A 39 19.11 22.09 -49.43
CA GLU A 39 18.37 20.82 -49.51
C GLU A 39 18.17 20.21 -48.11
N ALA A 40 19.23 20.10 -47.30
CA ALA A 40 19.12 19.59 -45.94
C ALA A 40 18.19 20.41 -45.03
N ILE A 41 18.15 21.74 -45.20
CA ILE A 41 17.21 22.61 -44.47
C ILE A 41 15.77 22.32 -44.90
N ASN A 42 15.51 22.15 -46.20
CA ASN A 42 14.17 21.83 -46.69
C ASN A 42 13.70 20.44 -46.22
N ASP A 43 14.58 19.45 -46.19
CA ASP A 43 14.28 18.10 -45.67
C ASP A 43 13.97 18.12 -44.17
N LEU A 44 14.72 18.92 -43.39
CA LEU A 44 14.47 19.11 -41.97
C LEU A 44 13.10 19.77 -41.73
N ILE A 45 12.76 20.81 -42.51
CA ILE A 45 11.46 21.49 -42.43
C ILE A 45 10.32 20.51 -42.76
N ALA A 46 10.47 19.68 -43.79
CA ALA A 46 9.47 18.67 -44.14
C ALA A 46 9.27 17.64 -43.03
N THR A 47 10.36 17.21 -42.39
CA THR A 47 10.33 16.24 -41.28
C THR A 47 9.65 16.83 -40.03
N LEU A 48 9.95 18.09 -39.70
CA LEU A 48 9.31 18.82 -38.60
C LEU A 48 7.81 18.99 -38.83
N ASN A 49 7.40 19.31 -40.06
CA ASN A 49 5.98 19.44 -40.39
C ASN A 49 5.25 18.09 -40.30
N ASP A 50 5.83 17.00 -40.78
CA ASP A 50 5.26 15.65 -40.62
C ASP A 50 5.14 15.25 -39.14
N PHE A 51 6.16 15.55 -38.34
CA PHE A 51 6.14 15.31 -36.90
C PHE A 51 5.03 16.12 -36.20
N ASN A 52 4.95 17.43 -36.47
CA ASN A 52 3.93 18.30 -35.87
C ASN A 52 2.51 17.91 -36.29
N ASN A 53 2.31 17.50 -37.55
CA ASN A 53 1.02 17.01 -38.02
C ASN A 53 0.62 15.71 -37.32
N LYS A 54 1.56 14.77 -37.12
CA LYS A 54 1.32 13.55 -36.32
C LYS A 54 1.03 13.88 -34.87
N LEU A 55 1.70 14.89 -34.30
CA LEU A 55 1.47 15.33 -32.93
C LEU A 55 0.08 15.96 -32.78
N GLN A 56 -0.37 16.76 -33.76
CA GLN A 56 -1.73 17.28 -33.82
C GLN A 56 -2.76 16.16 -34.02
N GLU A 57 -2.51 15.17 -34.88
CA GLU A 57 -3.37 13.99 -35.02
C GLU A 57 -3.48 13.23 -33.69
N ILE A 58 -2.35 12.98 -32.99
CA ILE A 58 -2.32 12.30 -31.69
C ILE A 58 -3.06 13.12 -30.62
N GLN A 59 -2.92 14.44 -30.61
CA GLN A 59 -3.62 15.33 -29.68
C GLN A 59 -5.14 15.38 -29.97
N SER A 60 -5.54 15.42 -31.24
CA SER A 60 -6.95 15.36 -31.65
C SER A 60 -7.58 13.98 -31.38
N ASN A 61 -6.78 12.91 -31.46
CA ASN A 61 -7.25 11.54 -31.22
C ASN A 61 -7.22 11.16 -29.73
N HIS A 62 -6.43 11.86 -28.89
CA HIS A 62 -6.33 11.57 -27.44
C HIS A 62 -7.65 11.66 -26.69
N PHE A 63 -8.65 12.36 -27.26
CA PHE A 63 -9.96 12.55 -26.63
C PHE A 63 -11.10 11.83 -27.34
N ASN A 64 -10.86 10.99 -28.35
CA ASN A 64 -11.94 10.24 -29.00
C ASN A 64 -12.14 8.88 -28.30
N PRO A 65 -13.16 8.71 -27.43
CA PRO A 65 -13.32 7.51 -26.60
C PRO A 65 -13.61 6.25 -27.45
N SER A 66 -13.96 6.43 -28.72
CA SER A 66 -14.29 5.37 -29.68
C SER A 66 -13.07 4.58 -30.19
N GLN A 67 -11.84 5.03 -29.92
CA GLN A 67 -10.59 4.33 -30.29
C GLN A 67 -9.85 3.69 -29.10
N LEU A 68 -10.37 3.82 -27.87
CA LEU A 68 -9.84 3.09 -26.72
C LEU A 68 -10.16 1.60 -26.86
N HIS A 69 -9.14 0.80 -27.14
CA HIS A 69 -9.25 -0.65 -27.19
C HIS A 69 -8.92 -1.24 -25.83
N TYR A 70 -9.94 -1.71 -25.11
CA TYR A 70 -9.73 -2.52 -23.90
C TYR A 70 -9.20 -3.90 -24.29
N LEU A 71 -8.06 -4.28 -23.70
CA LEU A 71 -7.46 -5.59 -23.87
C LEU A 71 -7.71 -6.43 -22.62
N LEU A 72 -8.28 -7.63 -22.79
CA LEU A 72 -8.42 -8.56 -21.68
C LEU A 72 -7.03 -9.05 -21.27
N LYS A 73 -6.61 -8.68 -20.07
CA LYS A 73 -5.35 -9.11 -19.47
C LYS A 73 -5.63 -10.13 -18.38
N LYS A 74 -4.90 -11.25 -18.41
CA LYS A 74 -4.90 -12.20 -17.31
C LYS A 74 -3.90 -11.71 -16.26
N GLU A 75 -4.40 -11.25 -15.13
CA GLU A 75 -3.57 -10.84 -14.00
C GLU A 75 -3.58 -11.92 -12.92
N PRO A 76 -2.47 -12.11 -12.18
CA PRO A 76 -2.47 -13.00 -11.03
C PRO A 76 -3.46 -12.48 -9.98
N ALA A 77 -4.18 -13.40 -9.34
CA ALA A 77 -5.03 -13.05 -8.21
C ALA A 77 -4.20 -12.48 -7.07
N GLN A 78 -4.85 -11.76 -6.14
CA GLN A 78 -4.18 -11.18 -4.99
C GLN A 78 -3.43 -12.25 -4.17
N SER A 79 -2.16 -11.96 -3.89
CA SER A 79 -1.30 -12.83 -3.09
C SER A 79 -1.82 -13.00 -1.66
N TYR A 80 -1.65 -14.22 -1.15
CA TYR A 80 -1.71 -14.50 0.28
C TYR A 80 -0.36 -14.20 0.92
N TRP A 81 -0.40 -13.71 2.15
CA TRP A 81 0.76 -13.31 2.92
C TRP A 81 0.95 -14.24 4.10
N GLU A 82 2.20 -14.59 4.38
CA GLU A 82 2.60 -15.32 5.58
C GLU A 82 3.60 -14.46 6.37
N PRO A 83 3.60 -14.54 7.71
CA PRO A 83 4.52 -13.75 8.50
C PRO A 83 5.94 -14.25 8.32
N ASN A 84 6.90 -13.34 8.35
CA ASN A 84 8.31 -13.73 8.46
C ASN A 84 8.58 -14.37 9.82
N GLU A 85 9.45 -15.37 9.82
CA GLU A 85 9.95 -15.97 11.05
C GLU A 85 10.86 -14.98 11.80
N PRO A 86 10.93 -15.03 13.14
CA PRO A 86 11.88 -14.23 13.90
C PRO A 86 13.30 -14.46 13.39
N VAL A 87 14.09 -13.38 13.29
CA VAL A 87 15.47 -13.43 12.78
C VAL A 87 16.42 -13.21 13.95
N ILE A 88 17.42 -14.09 14.08
CA ILE A 88 18.53 -13.90 15.01
C ILE A 88 19.71 -13.36 14.21
N LEU A 89 20.23 -12.21 14.65
CA LEU A 89 21.50 -11.66 14.17
C LEU A 89 22.59 -12.02 15.18
N MET A 90 23.69 -12.57 14.68
CA MET A 90 24.86 -12.96 15.45
C MET A 90 26.08 -12.27 14.84
N ALA A 91 26.95 -11.72 15.68
CA ALA A 91 28.20 -11.09 15.26
C ALA A 91 29.38 -11.62 16.08
N GLY A 92 30.56 -11.69 15.44
CA GLY A 92 31.81 -12.10 16.09
C GLY A 92 32.40 -13.41 15.57
N ASP A 93 33.55 -13.81 16.11
CA ASP A 93 34.40 -14.87 15.55
C ASP A 93 33.69 -16.23 15.36
N ALA A 94 32.72 -16.54 16.24
CA ALA A 94 31.90 -17.75 16.19
C ALA A 94 31.10 -17.91 14.88
N VAL A 95 30.75 -16.81 14.22
CA VAL A 95 29.98 -16.78 12.98
C VAL A 95 30.83 -16.44 11.75
N THR A 96 32.16 -16.52 11.88
CA THR A 96 33.08 -16.33 10.76
C THR A 96 32.82 -17.39 9.69
N TYR A 97 32.42 -16.94 8.50
CA TYR A 97 32.18 -17.83 7.37
C TYR A 97 33.47 -18.49 6.89
N GLY A 98 33.36 -19.73 6.40
CA GLY A 98 34.50 -20.44 5.86
C GLY A 98 35.02 -19.79 4.58
N ASN A 99 36.34 -19.64 4.47
CA ASN A 99 37.02 -19.13 3.27
C ASN A 99 37.00 -20.13 2.08
N ARG A 100 35.96 -20.97 1.96
CA ARG A 100 35.91 -22.12 1.02
C ARG A 100 36.11 -21.70 -0.44
N HIS A 101 35.67 -20.50 -0.80
CA HIS A 101 35.74 -19.95 -2.16
C HIS A 101 36.84 -18.88 -2.35
N GLY A 102 37.68 -18.63 -1.34
CA GLY A 102 38.68 -17.56 -1.34
C GLY A 102 38.24 -16.34 -0.54
N GLN A 103 39.06 -15.28 -0.58
CA GLN A 103 38.75 -13.93 -0.10
C GLN A 103 39.01 -12.98 -1.27
N ASP A 104 38.16 -11.99 -1.47
CA ASP A 104 38.41 -10.94 -2.45
C ASP A 104 39.67 -10.15 -2.05
N GLY A 105 40.54 -9.83 -3.01
CA GLY A 105 41.84 -9.22 -2.74
C GLY A 105 42.87 -10.11 -2.04
N ARG A 106 42.63 -11.43 -1.93
CA ARG A 106 43.64 -12.34 -1.36
C ARG A 106 44.90 -12.36 -2.22
N LEU A 107 46.02 -12.00 -1.61
CA LEU A 107 47.37 -11.97 -2.21
C LEU A 107 47.59 -10.88 -3.27
N GLN A 108 46.61 -9.99 -3.52
CA GLN A 108 46.73 -8.89 -4.48
C GLN A 108 46.13 -7.59 -3.93
N ALA A 109 46.86 -6.49 -4.07
CA ALA A 109 46.46 -5.19 -3.51
C ALA A 109 45.36 -4.48 -4.30
N ASP A 110 45.09 -4.90 -5.54
CA ASP A 110 44.09 -4.32 -6.44
C ASP A 110 42.72 -4.99 -6.39
N GLY A 111 42.57 -6.06 -5.60
CA GLY A 111 41.28 -6.75 -5.43
C GLY A 111 40.88 -7.68 -6.58
N LEU A 112 41.69 -7.80 -7.64
CA LEU A 112 41.33 -8.54 -8.86
C LEU A 112 41.80 -10.01 -8.84
N LEU A 113 41.13 -10.86 -9.60
CA LEU A 113 41.54 -12.26 -9.81
C LEU A 113 42.50 -12.37 -10.99
N GLU A 114 43.69 -12.93 -10.75
CA GLU A 114 44.64 -13.24 -11.82
C GLU A 114 44.06 -14.31 -12.76
N CYS A 115 43.70 -13.88 -13.96
CA CYS A 115 43.18 -14.75 -15.00
C CYS A 115 44.30 -15.11 -15.99
N GLN A 116 44.56 -16.42 -16.17
CA GLN A 116 45.46 -16.89 -17.22
C GLN A 116 44.67 -17.15 -18.50
N VAL A 117 45.04 -16.45 -19.58
CA VAL A 117 44.47 -16.69 -20.90
C VAL A 117 45.14 -17.92 -21.52
N LEU A 118 44.35 -18.96 -21.74
CA LEU A 118 44.77 -20.13 -22.52
C LEU A 118 44.77 -19.76 -24.01
N THR A 119 45.95 -19.52 -24.58
CA THR A 119 46.13 -19.16 -25.99
C THR A 119 46.21 -20.38 -26.92
N GLU A 120 46.18 -21.59 -26.37
CA GLU A 120 46.27 -22.84 -27.11
C GLU A 120 44.87 -23.24 -27.64
N ALA A 121 44.79 -23.76 -28.87
CA ALA A 121 43.53 -24.21 -29.45
C ALA A 121 43.09 -25.53 -28.80
N ILE A 122 42.12 -25.45 -27.88
CA ILE A 122 41.59 -26.60 -27.13
C ILE A 122 40.30 -27.07 -27.81
N ASP A 123 40.31 -28.30 -28.34
CA ASP A 123 39.09 -28.98 -28.80
C ASP A 123 38.28 -29.52 -27.59
N MET A 124 37.33 -28.73 -27.13
CA MET A 124 36.43 -29.05 -26.01
C MET A 124 35.34 -30.07 -26.37
N GLN A 125 35.09 -30.33 -27.66
CA GLN A 125 34.09 -31.32 -28.09
C GLN A 125 34.69 -32.72 -28.15
N GLY A 126 35.95 -32.84 -28.59
CA GLY A 126 36.65 -34.12 -28.69
C GLY A 126 37.26 -34.64 -27.39
N LEU A 127 37.59 -33.74 -26.44
CA LEU A 127 38.26 -34.05 -25.15
C LEU A 127 39.37 -35.12 -25.29
N SER A 128 40.21 -34.98 -26.31
CA SER A 128 41.26 -35.96 -26.59
C SER A 128 42.23 -36.09 -25.40
N PRO A 129 42.89 -37.25 -25.22
CA PRO A 129 43.90 -37.41 -24.16
C PRO A 129 45.02 -36.36 -24.20
N GLN A 130 45.33 -35.83 -25.39
CA GLN A 130 46.30 -34.75 -25.55
C GLN A 130 45.77 -33.42 -25.01
N THR A 131 44.51 -33.10 -25.30
CA THR A 131 43.80 -31.92 -24.77
C THR A 131 43.71 -31.95 -23.24
N LEU A 132 43.37 -33.11 -22.67
CA LEU A 132 43.34 -33.32 -21.22
C LEU A 132 44.73 -33.22 -20.59
N GLY A 133 45.77 -33.69 -21.29
CA GLY A 133 47.16 -33.58 -20.85
C GLY A 133 47.63 -32.12 -20.74
N VAL A 134 47.28 -31.28 -21.72
CA VAL A 134 47.57 -29.84 -21.71
C VAL A 134 46.86 -29.14 -20.56
N LEU A 135 45.54 -29.37 -20.41
CA LEU A 135 44.74 -28.82 -19.30
C LEU A 135 45.31 -29.23 -17.94
N LYS A 136 45.64 -30.51 -17.77
CA LYS A 136 46.23 -31.03 -16.53
C LYS A 136 47.59 -30.39 -16.24
N ALA A 137 48.47 -30.27 -17.24
CA ALA A 137 49.77 -29.64 -17.05
C ALA A 137 49.66 -28.15 -16.64
N LYS A 138 48.68 -27.42 -17.19
CA LYS A 138 48.39 -26.04 -16.79
C LYS A 138 47.82 -25.96 -15.37
N LEU A 139 46.88 -26.84 -15.02
CA LEU A 139 46.34 -26.97 -13.66
C LEU A 139 47.44 -27.32 -12.63
N ASP A 140 48.32 -28.26 -12.97
CA ASP A 140 49.45 -28.65 -12.11
C ASP A 140 50.45 -27.49 -11.95
N ALA A 141 50.65 -26.65 -12.97
CA ALA A 141 51.48 -25.44 -12.90
C ALA A 141 50.85 -24.31 -12.06
N LEU A 142 49.52 -24.29 -11.93
CA LEU A 142 48.81 -23.39 -11.01
C LEU A 142 48.99 -23.83 -9.54
N GLY A 143 49.37 -25.09 -9.30
CA GLY A 143 49.65 -25.62 -7.96
C GLY A 143 50.71 -24.81 -7.19
N PRO A 144 50.62 -24.74 -5.86
CA PRO A 144 51.59 -24.04 -5.03
C PRO A 144 52.93 -24.79 -4.98
N SER A 145 54.02 -24.03 -4.99
CA SER A 145 55.34 -24.51 -4.55
C SER A 145 55.28 -24.79 -3.04
N GLU A 146 56.08 -25.71 -2.48
CA GLU A 146 56.05 -26.00 -1.02
C GLU A 146 56.06 -24.69 -0.19
N ARG A 147 54.98 -24.44 0.58
CA ARG A 147 54.73 -23.29 1.47
C ARG A 147 54.35 -21.95 0.81
N GLU A 148 54.12 -21.91 -0.50
CA GLU A 148 53.61 -20.72 -1.18
C GLU A 148 52.07 -20.67 -1.17
N LYS A 149 51.48 -19.58 -0.66
CA LYS A 149 50.02 -19.39 -0.74
C LYS A 149 49.66 -18.95 -2.17
N LYS A 150 48.86 -19.74 -2.89
CA LYS A 150 48.28 -19.37 -4.20
C LYS A 150 46.75 -19.29 -4.16
N ILE A 151 46.18 -18.50 -5.06
CA ILE A 151 44.71 -18.39 -5.23
C ILE A 151 44.17 -19.79 -5.62
N GLY A 152 43.05 -20.20 -5.02
CA GLY A 152 42.43 -21.52 -5.26
C GLY A 152 43.05 -22.70 -4.50
N PHE A 153 44.17 -22.50 -3.79
CA PHE A 153 44.81 -23.54 -2.96
C PHE A 153 44.82 -23.12 -1.49
N GLN A 154 44.38 -24.01 -0.60
CA GLN A 154 44.41 -23.80 0.85
C GLN A 154 45.03 -25.01 1.53
N ASP A 155 46.16 -24.80 2.19
CA ASP A 155 46.74 -25.78 3.10
C ASP A 155 46.06 -25.64 4.46
N TRP A 156 45.34 -26.69 4.89
CA TRP A 156 44.75 -26.76 6.22
C TRP A 156 45.65 -27.59 7.13
N SER A 157 46.34 -26.92 8.06
CA SER A 157 47.14 -27.58 9.11
C SER A 157 46.31 -28.08 10.29
N ALA A 158 45.05 -27.63 10.38
CA ALA A 158 44.06 -28.03 11.37
C ALA A 158 42.66 -27.90 10.76
N GLN A 159 41.65 -28.53 11.37
CA GLN A 159 40.25 -28.43 10.92
C GLN A 159 39.73 -26.99 11.12
N PRO A 160 39.43 -26.23 10.04
CA PRO A 160 38.97 -24.86 10.15
C PRO A 160 37.53 -24.80 10.66
N TRP A 161 37.21 -23.86 11.55
CA TRP A 161 35.83 -23.60 11.97
C TRP A 161 35.05 -23.00 10.80
N ILE A 162 34.00 -23.68 10.36
CA ILE A 162 33.16 -23.26 9.23
C ILE A 162 31.69 -23.49 9.63
N PRO A 163 31.02 -22.50 10.23
CA PRO A 163 29.63 -22.62 10.65
C PRO A 163 28.75 -22.81 9.41
N PHE A 164 27.84 -23.78 9.47
CA PHE A 164 26.92 -24.05 8.35
C PHE A 164 25.49 -24.37 8.78
N LEU A 165 25.29 -24.81 10.03
CA LEU A 165 23.98 -25.18 10.55
C LEU A 165 23.75 -24.50 11.89
N LEU A 166 22.58 -23.91 12.06
CA LEU A 166 22.08 -23.35 13.30
C LEU A 166 20.98 -24.27 13.82
N HIS A 167 21.14 -24.78 15.03
CA HIS A 167 20.06 -25.42 15.77
C HIS A 167 19.55 -24.47 16.84
N TRP A 168 18.25 -24.21 16.83
CA TRP A 168 17.60 -23.25 17.71
C TRP A 168 16.53 -23.95 18.55
N ALA A 169 16.33 -23.45 19.77
CA ALA A 169 15.27 -23.82 20.68
C ALA A 169 14.77 -22.54 21.36
N VAL A 170 13.46 -22.33 21.31
CA VAL A 170 12.81 -21.13 21.84
C VAL A 170 11.56 -21.51 22.63
N GLN A 171 11.28 -20.75 23.66
CA GLN A 171 10.07 -20.84 24.45
C GLN A 171 9.14 -19.70 24.05
N LEU A 172 7.91 -20.04 23.66
CA LEU A 172 6.85 -19.07 23.41
C LEU A 172 5.92 -19.00 24.63
N PHE A 173 5.64 -17.78 25.07
CA PHE A 173 4.68 -17.44 26.12
C PHE A 173 3.54 -16.66 25.48
N PRO A 174 2.55 -17.34 24.87
CA PRO A 174 1.45 -16.66 24.22
C PRO A 174 0.55 -15.97 25.26
N VAL A 175 -0.24 -15.00 24.80
CA VAL A 175 -1.25 -14.38 25.67
C VAL A 175 -2.31 -15.41 26.03
N GLU A 176 -2.93 -15.26 27.21
CA GLU A 176 -4.02 -16.12 27.64
C GLU A 176 -5.17 -16.12 26.61
N HIS A 177 -5.46 -17.30 26.02
CA HIS A 177 -6.45 -17.46 24.95
C HIS A 177 -7.68 -18.30 25.32
N SER A 178 -7.62 -19.04 26.43
CA SER A 178 -8.72 -19.80 27.01
C SER A 178 -8.64 -19.81 28.54
N GLU A 179 -9.78 -19.79 29.22
CA GLU A 179 -9.86 -19.77 30.69
C GLU A 179 -9.26 -21.05 31.30
N GLY A 180 -8.01 -20.99 31.77
CA GLY A 180 -7.38 -22.04 32.57
C GLY A 180 -7.06 -23.36 31.85
N GLN A 181 -7.11 -23.40 30.52
CA GLN A 181 -6.66 -24.53 29.70
C GLN A 181 -5.67 -24.01 28.66
N SER A 182 -4.51 -24.67 28.48
CA SER A 182 -3.52 -24.26 27.47
C SER A 182 -3.91 -24.65 26.03
N GLN A 183 -4.92 -25.51 25.87
CA GLN A 183 -5.43 -25.99 24.57
C GLN A 183 -6.95 -25.89 24.45
N GLY A 184 -7.51 -24.79 24.95
CA GLY A 184 -8.94 -24.50 24.77
C GLY A 184 -9.22 -23.80 23.44
N SER A 185 -10.51 -23.67 23.11
CA SER A 185 -10.93 -22.83 21.99
C SER A 185 -10.50 -21.37 22.21
N TYR A 186 -9.96 -20.75 21.17
CA TYR A 186 -9.58 -19.34 21.16
C TYR A 186 -10.80 -18.46 21.39
N HIS A 187 -10.75 -17.62 22.43
CA HIS A 187 -11.83 -16.69 22.72
C HIS A 187 -11.99 -15.66 21.58
N PRO A 188 -13.22 -15.35 21.10
CA PRO A 188 -13.42 -14.40 20.00
C PRO A 188 -12.78 -13.03 20.23
N ASP A 189 -12.76 -12.54 21.47
CA ASP A 189 -12.22 -11.22 21.80
C ASP A 189 -10.72 -11.24 22.16
N LEU A 190 -9.98 -12.33 21.87
CA LEU A 190 -8.55 -12.49 22.20
C LEU A 190 -7.72 -11.24 21.87
N LEU A 191 -7.72 -10.85 20.59
CA LEU A 191 -6.90 -9.73 20.15
C LEU A 191 -7.44 -8.40 20.66
N GLN A 192 -8.75 -8.26 20.81
CA GLN A 192 -9.36 -7.03 21.33
C GLN A 192 -9.07 -6.82 22.83
N LYS A 193 -8.94 -7.89 23.61
CA LYS A 193 -8.57 -7.84 25.02
C LYS A 193 -7.14 -7.30 25.16
N HIS A 194 -6.20 -7.93 24.45
CA HIS A 194 -4.75 -7.76 24.68
C HIS A 194 -4.08 -6.72 23.77
N TYR A 195 -4.59 -6.51 22.56
CA TYR A 195 -3.98 -5.66 21.54
C TYR A 195 -4.92 -4.55 21.10
N GLN A 196 -4.36 -3.52 20.51
CA GLN A 196 -5.10 -2.44 19.85
C GLN A 196 -4.44 -2.07 18.53
N LEU A 197 -5.24 -1.56 17.60
CA LEU A 197 -4.75 -0.93 16.37
C LEU A 197 -4.92 0.59 16.53
N PRO A 198 -3.88 1.32 16.97
CA PRO A 198 -3.95 2.76 17.18
C PRO A 198 -4.24 3.51 15.88
N VAL A 199 -4.77 4.73 16.00
CA VAL A 199 -5.02 5.64 14.88
C VAL A 199 -3.68 5.99 14.22
N ASN A 200 -3.49 5.57 12.96
CA ASN A 200 -2.29 5.74 12.12
C ASN A 200 -1.15 4.74 12.32
N GLU A 201 -1.26 3.82 13.26
CA GLU A 201 -0.31 2.70 13.33
C GLU A 201 -0.68 1.63 12.30
N ALA A 202 0.35 1.02 11.70
CA ALA A 202 0.18 -0.03 10.71
C ALA A 202 0.04 -1.43 11.33
N ASP A 203 0.53 -1.59 12.56
CA ASP A 203 0.60 -2.85 13.28
C ASP A 203 -0.29 -2.82 14.54
N LEU A 204 -0.78 -4.01 14.92
CA LEU A 204 -1.40 -4.21 16.23
C LEU A 204 -0.33 -4.12 17.33
N LEU A 205 -0.56 -3.24 18.29
CA LEU A 205 0.31 -3.04 19.45
C LEU A 205 -0.30 -3.66 20.69
N LEU A 206 0.56 -4.20 21.55
CA LEU A 206 0.17 -4.68 22.88
C LEU A 206 -0.31 -3.51 23.74
N LYS A 207 -1.40 -3.70 24.49
CA LYS A 207 -1.84 -2.71 25.47
C LYS A 207 -0.96 -2.81 26.73
N ASP A 208 -0.70 -1.68 27.38
CA ASP A 208 0.11 -1.63 28.60
C ASP A 208 -0.42 -2.58 29.69
N GLU A 209 -1.74 -2.73 29.81
CA GLU A 209 -2.40 -3.63 30.77
C GLU A 209 -2.20 -5.12 30.46
N ALA A 210 -1.89 -5.47 29.21
CA ALA A 210 -1.75 -6.84 28.74
C ALA A 210 -0.29 -7.35 28.78
N GLU A 211 0.68 -6.50 29.16
CA GLU A 211 2.09 -6.90 29.29
C GLU A 211 2.32 -7.96 30.39
N SER A 212 1.39 -8.09 31.35
CA SER A 212 1.40 -9.11 32.41
C SER A 212 0.55 -10.35 32.11
N ASP A 213 -0.18 -10.38 31.00
CA ASP A 213 -1.19 -11.41 30.68
C ASP A 213 -0.62 -12.59 29.86
N PHE A 214 0.71 -12.73 29.81
CA PHE A 214 1.36 -13.88 29.18
C PHE A 214 1.17 -15.14 30.03
N MET A 215 0.92 -16.27 29.37
CA MET A 215 0.79 -17.55 30.07
C MET A 215 2.11 -17.93 30.77
N GLU A 216 2.04 -18.42 32.00
CA GLU A 216 3.23 -18.91 32.74
C GLU A 216 3.82 -20.19 32.11
N GLY A 217 3.00 -20.96 31.39
CA GLY A 217 3.42 -22.18 30.70
C GLY A 217 4.12 -21.88 29.37
N ALA A 218 5.38 -22.30 29.25
CA ALA A 218 6.17 -22.09 28.05
C ALA A 218 5.97 -23.21 27.00
N ASN A 219 5.75 -22.83 25.75
CA ASN A 219 5.73 -23.74 24.61
C ASN A 219 7.11 -23.82 23.96
N LEU A 220 7.77 -24.97 24.12
CA LEU A 220 9.12 -25.19 23.60
C LEU A 220 9.06 -25.62 22.13
N TYR A 221 9.61 -24.79 21.25
CA TYR A 221 9.79 -25.10 19.84
C TYR A 221 11.28 -25.24 19.53
N SER A 222 11.62 -26.12 18.60
CA SER A 222 13.00 -26.27 18.14
C SER A 222 13.08 -26.62 16.66
N GLY A 223 14.21 -26.29 16.05
CA GLY A 223 14.43 -26.52 14.63
C GLY A 223 15.89 -26.34 14.24
N ALA A 224 16.16 -26.52 12.95
CA ALA A 224 17.48 -26.33 12.39
C ALA A 224 17.42 -25.58 11.05
N CYS A 225 18.42 -24.73 10.81
CA CYS A 225 18.50 -23.88 9.62
C CYS A 225 19.91 -23.87 9.06
N ILE A 226 20.05 -23.75 7.75
CA ILE A 226 21.35 -23.60 7.10
C ILE A 226 21.77 -22.13 7.20
N LEU A 227 22.97 -21.89 7.71
CA LEU A 227 23.58 -20.56 7.80
C LEU A 227 24.17 -20.15 6.45
N THR A 228 23.88 -18.92 6.02
CA THR A 228 24.41 -18.36 4.76
C THR A 228 25.11 -17.02 5.00
N PRO A 229 26.27 -16.76 4.36
CA PRO A 229 27.06 -15.55 4.60
C PRO A 229 26.51 -14.29 3.90
N SER A 230 25.51 -14.43 3.02
CA SER A 230 25.03 -13.36 2.14
C SER A 230 24.44 -12.16 2.90
N VAL A 231 24.03 -12.35 4.15
CA VAL A 231 23.34 -11.30 4.92
C VAL A 231 24.22 -10.11 5.22
N ASN A 232 25.52 -10.32 5.52
CA ASN A 232 26.42 -9.20 5.80
C ASN A 232 26.47 -8.25 4.60
N THR A 233 26.66 -8.79 3.39
CA THR A 233 26.66 -8.01 2.15
C THR A 233 25.33 -7.31 1.88
N ILE A 234 24.19 -8.00 2.09
CA ILE A 234 22.87 -7.40 1.88
C ILE A 234 22.64 -6.23 2.85
N LEU A 235 23.00 -6.41 4.13
CA LEU A 235 22.80 -5.38 5.15
C LEU A 235 23.71 -4.17 4.91
N GLN A 236 24.98 -4.39 4.57
CA GLN A 236 25.89 -3.31 4.17
C GLN A 236 25.35 -2.52 2.98
N ASN A 237 24.88 -3.19 1.94
CA ASN A 237 24.31 -2.53 0.75
C ASN A 237 23.05 -1.73 1.08
N GLN A 238 22.18 -2.22 1.98
CA GLN A 238 20.99 -1.49 2.39
C GLN A 238 21.33 -0.23 3.20
N ILE A 239 22.31 -0.32 4.11
CA ILE A 239 22.80 0.83 4.87
C ILE A 239 23.47 1.85 3.95
N ASP A 240 24.30 1.39 3.02
CA ASP A 240 24.94 2.21 1.99
C ASP A 240 23.91 2.96 1.14
N LEU A 241 22.86 2.28 0.66
CA LEU A 241 21.76 2.91 -0.08
C LEU A 241 21.01 3.95 0.74
N TYR A 242 20.77 3.68 2.03
CA TYR A 242 20.12 4.63 2.94
C TYR A 242 20.98 5.88 3.15
N LEU A 243 22.26 5.71 3.49
CA LEU A 243 23.20 6.80 3.71
C LEU A 243 23.47 7.59 2.42
N THR A 244 23.50 6.93 1.27
CA THR A 244 23.60 7.59 -0.05
C THR A 244 22.39 8.48 -0.33
N LYS A 245 21.18 8.11 0.11
CA LYS A 245 19.99 8.93 -0.11
C LYS A 245 19.86 10.09 0.88
N VAL A 246 20.21 9.85 2.14
CA VAL A 246 19.93 10.79 3.23
C VAL A 246 21.14 11.69 3.53
N LEU A 247 22.35 11.14 3.51
CA LEU A 247 23.56 11.80 3.99
C LEU A 247 24.43 12.37 2.87
N LEU A 248 24.60 11.64 1.76
CA LEU A 248 25.47 12.07 0.65
C LEU A 248 25.07 13.43 0.04
N PRO A 249 23.78 13.75 -0.22
CA PRO A 249 23.40 15.05 -0.77
C PRO A 249 23.78 16.21 0.17
N ARG A 250 23.60 16.04 1.48
CA ARG A 250 24.00 17.03 2.49
C ARG A 250 25.51 17.26 2.49
N TYR A 251 26.29 16.18 2.43
CA TYR A 251 27.75 16.27 2.38
C TYR A 251 28.25 17.00 1.13
N GLN A 252 27.67 16.70 -0.05
CA GLN A 252 28.01 17.36 -1.31
C GLN A 252 27.77 18.87 -1.25
N GLU A 253 26.63 19.29 -0.70
CA GLU A 253 26.27 20.72 -0.59
C GLU A 253 27.14 21.48 0.40
N GLU A 254 27.37 20.94 1.60
CA GLU A 254 28.09 21.65 2.67
C GLU A 254 29.61 21.61 2.53
N SER A 255 30.16 20.56 1.92
CA SER A 255 31.61 20.39 1.73
C SER A 255 32.11 20.72 0.33
N ASP A 256 31.23 21.17 -0.58
CA ASP A 256 31.54 21.46 -2.00
C ASP A 256 32.27 20.28 -2.68
N SER A 257 31.78 19.05 -2.43
CA SER A 257 32.40 17.80 -2.85
C SER A 257 31.66 17.19 -4.06
N MET A 258 32.42 16.60 -4.98
CA MET A 258 31.89 15.86 -6.15
C MET A 258 31.80 14.35 -5.90
N ALA A 259 31.74 13.92 -4.63
CA ALA A 259 31.62 12.50 -4.27
C ALA A 259 30.37 11.89 -4.90
N ASP A 260 30.51 10.88 -5.74
CA ASP A 260 29.41 10.23 -6.47
C ASP A 260 28.84 9.00 -5.74
N ASP A 261 29.60 8.47 -4.77
CA ASP A 261 29.27 7.27 -4.03
C ASP A 261 29.66 7.40 -2.54
N PHE A 262 28.77 6.95 -1.64
CA PHE A 262 29.03 6.94 -0.21
C PHE A 262 30.16 5.96 0.14
N SER A 263 30.13 4.73 -0.39
CA SER A 263 31.06 3.67 -0.01
C SER A 263 32.53 4.01 -0.28
N ASN A 264 32.81 4.71 -1.39
CA ASN A 264 34.16 5.18 -1.74
C ASN A 264 34.68 6.32 -0.86
N HIS A 265 33.80 7.14 -0.30
CA HIS A 265 34.13 8.35 0.47
C HIS A 265 33.74 8.26 1.95
N TRP A 266 33.38 7.06 2.44
CA TRP A 266 32.73 6.88 3.73
C TRP A 266 33.54 7.41 4.92
N GLU A 267 34.88 7.31 4.90
CA GLU A 267 35.75 7.81 5.97
C GLU A 267 35.66 9.33 6.11
N ASP A 268 35.69 10.04 4.98
CA ASP A 268 35.58 11.50 4.94
C ASP A 268 34.18 11.96 5.35
N ILE A 269 33.14 11.27 4.86
CA ILE A 269 31.74 11.57 5.17
C ILE A 269 31.45 11.33 6.65
N LYS A 270 31.90 10.21 7.22
CA LYS A 270 31.75 9.91 8.64
C LYS A 270 32.41 10.99 9.49
N LYS A 271 33.66 11.32 9.20
CA LYS A 271 34.41 12.34 9.95
C LYS A 271 33.78 13.72 9.86
N TRP A 272 33.22 14.08 8.70
CA TRP A 272 32.46 15.30 8.54
C TRP A 272 31.20 15.30 9.39
N TYR A 273 30.41 14.21 9.36
CA TYR A 273 29.17 14.09 10.12
C TYR A 273 29.41 14.17 11.64
N GLU A 274 30.44 13.48 12.14
CA GLU A 274 30.84 13.52 13.56
C GLU A 274 31.32 14.91 14.02
N GLY A 275 31.65 15.81 13.08
CA GLY A 275 32.05 17.19 13.35
C GLY A 275 30.89 18.19 13.39
N GLN A 276 29.65 17.76 13.09
CA GLN A 276 28.49 18.65 12.97
C GLN A 276 27.89 19.03 14.34
N PRO A 277 27.37 20.26 14.49
CA PRO A 277 26.76 20.72 15.74
C PRO A 277 25.41 20.07 16.04
N GLU A 278 24.80 19.40 15.06
CA GLU A 278 23.57 18.59 15.21
C GLU A 278 23.82 17.29 15.97
N MET A 279 25.08 16.89 16.12
CA MET A 279 25.45 15.72 16.91
C MET A 279 25.18 15.99 18.38
N GLY A 280 24.30 15.20 18.98
CA GLY A 280 23.91 15.32 20.38
C GLY A 280 25.12 15.32 21.32
N ALA A 281 25.03 16.10 22.40
CA ALA A 281 26.13 16.27 23.36
C ALA A 281 26.30 15.07 24.30
N SER A 282 25.28 14.20 24.41
CA SER A 282 25.31 12.97 25.22
C SER A 282 25.36 11.72 24.35
N GLU A 283 25.86 10.60 24.91
CA GLU A 283 25.84 9.29 24.23
C GLU A 283 24.41 8.83 23.90
N GLU A 284 23.43 9.20 24.72
CA GLU A 284 22.02 8.84 24.51
C GLU A 284 21.42 9.60 23.31
N ASP A 285 21.75 10.89 23.16
CA ASP A 285 21.32 11.67 21.99
C ASP A 285 21.95 11.14 20.69
N GLN A 286 23.20 10.67 20.76
CA GLN A 286 23.89 10.08 19.61
C GLN A 286 23.26 8.74 19.19
N VAL A 287 22.94 7.86 20.15
CA VAL A 287 22.30 6.57 19.85
C VAL A 287 20.89 6.75 19.29
N ASN A 288 20.17 7.80 19.70
CA ASN A 288 18.85 8.11 19.17
C ASN A 288 18.88 8.73 17.76
N ASP A 289 20.05 9.12 17.24
CA ASP A 289 20.21 9.59 15.87
C ASP A 289 20.30 8.40 14.89
N PRO A 290 19.33 8.25 13.96
CA PRO A 290 19.32 7.16 12.98
C PRO A 290 20.53 7.16 12.04
N ILE A 291 21.06 8.34 11.68
CA ILE A 291 22.20 8.45 10.76
C ILE A 291 23.48 8.00 11.46
N TYR A 292 23.71 8.46 12.69
CA TYR A 292 24.83 8.02 13.50
C TYR A 292 24.80 6.50 13.72
N THR A 293 23.64 5.96 14.09
CA THR A 293 23.46 4.51 14.29
C THR A 293 23.76 3.73 13.01
N ALA A 294 23.29 4.20 11.85
CA ALA A 294 23.59 3.58 10.56
C ALA A 294 25.09 3.63 10.21
N LEU A 295 25.79 4.73 10.47
CA LEU A 295 27.24 4.86 10.27
C LEU A 295 28.03 3.89 11.16
N ARG A 296 27.68 3.80 12.44
CA ARG A 296 28.29 2.86 13.39
C ARG A 296 28.04 1.41 13.00
N ALA A 297 26.82 1.08 12.55
CA ALA A 297 26.50 -0.26 12.07
C ALA A 297 27.32 -0.62 10.81
N TYR A 298 27.46 0.31 9.87
CA TYR A 298 28.28 0.12 8.66
C TYR A 298 29.75 -0.15 8.99
N GLU A 299 30.32 0.58 9.95
CA GLU A 299 31.69 0.35 10.45
C GLU A 299 31.85 -1.05 11.08
N ILE A 300 30.93 -1.44 11.97
CA ILE A 300 30.97 -2.76 12.62
C ILE A 300 30.86 -3.90 11.59
N LEU A 301 29.99 -3.76 10.59
CA LEU A 301 29.78 -4.79 9.57
C LEU A 301 30.98 -4.98 8.63
N LYS A 302 31.80 -3.94 8.44
CA LYS A 302 33.07 -4.05 7.70
C LYS A 302 34.12 -4.85 8.46
N ASP A 303 34.20 -4.64 9.78
CA ASP A 303 35.27 -5.22 10.61
C ASP A 303 34.92 -6.57 11.22
N GLN A 304 33.64 -6.82 11.53
CA GLN A 304 33.19 -8.02 12.22
C GLN A 304 32.32 -8.93 11.33
N PRO A 305 32.56 -10.25 11.34
CA PRO A 305 31.69 -11.19 10.67
C PRO A 305 30.30 -11.17 11.32
N CYS A 306 29.28 -11.11 10.49
CA CYS A 306 27.88 -11.08 10.89
C CYS A 306 27.09 -12.12 10.10
N LEU A 307 26.21 -12.85 10.77
CA LEU A 307 25.24 -13.76 10.18
C LEU A 307 23.87 -13.42 10.76
N ALA A 308 22.85 -13.28 9.91
CA ALA A 308 21.47 -13.31 10.38
C ALA A 308 20.75 -14.51 9.78
N GLN A 309 19.92 -15.15 10.59
CA GLN A 309 19.19 -16.34 10.20
C GLN A 309 17.78 -16.31 10.80
N GLY A 310 16.77 -16.46 9.94
CA GLY A 310 15.40 -16.71 10.36
C GLY A 310 15.28 -18.07 11.04
N LEU A 311 14.45 -18.16 12.08
CA LEU A 311 14.09 -19.40 12.77
C LEU A 311 13.21 -20.30 11.88
N GLY A 312 13.85 -20.87 10.86
CA GLY A 312 13.31 -21.79 9.86
C GLY A 312 12.43 -22.88 10.44
N GLY A 313 11.14 -22.87 10.09
CA GLY A 313 10.14 -23.83 10.56
C GLY A 313 9.37 -23.38 11.79
N PHE A 314 9.66 -22.21 12.38
CA PHE A 314 8.97 -21.73 13.58
C PHE A 314 7.46 -21.54 13.34
N ASN A 315 7.06 -20.88 12.26
CA ASN A 315 5.63 -20.69 11.95
C ASN A 315 4.92 -22.02 11.62
N ASP A 316 5.64 -22.98 11.04
CA ASP A 316 5.11 -24.33 10.82
C ASP A 316 4.91 -25.05 12.16
N ALA A 317 5.83 -24.88 13.11
CA ALA A 317 5.78 -25.49 14.43
C ALA A 317 4.60 -24.97 15.26
N LEU A 318 4.26 -23.69 15.13
CA LEU A 318 3.04 -23.10 15.68
C LEU A 318 1.76 -23.79 15.19
N LEU A 319 1.78 -24.31 13.96
CA LEU A 319 0.68 -25.09 13.38
C LEU A 319 0.85 -26.60 13.61
N THR A 320 1.71 -27.01 14.56
CA THR A 320 2.04 -28.41 14.89
C THR A 320 2.70 -29.19 13.74
N TYR A 321 3.44 -28.49 12.86
CA TYR A 321 4.24 -29.10 11.79
C TYR A 321 5.73 -28.86 11.98
N LYS A 322 6.55 -29.88 11.72
CA LYS A 322 8.00 -29.74 11.55
C LYS A 322 8.38 -29.84 10.08
N ARG A 323 9.29 -29.00 9.62
CA ARG A 323 9.87 -29.10 8.27
C ARG A 323 10.81 -30.30 8.21
N GLU A 324 10.39 -31.35 7.52
CA GLU A 324 11.22 -32.53 7.28
C GLU A 324 10.83 -33.20 5.96
N MET A 325 11.82 -33.74 5.24
CA MET A 325 11.53 -34.55 4.07
C MET A 325 10.98 -35.90 4.53
N GLN A 326 9.75 -36.21 4.13
CA GLN A 326 9.14 -37.50 4.38
C GLN A 326 9.41 -38.47 3.24
N LEU A 327 9.60 -39.74 3.60
CA LEU A 327 9.63 -40.81 2.62
C LEU A 327 8.22 -41.09 2.10
N GLU A 328 8.11 -41.60 0.88
CA GLU A 328 6.82 -42.04 0.34
C GLU A 328 6.18 -43.07 1.26
N VAL A 329 4.88 -42.89 1.53
CA VAL A 329 4.09 -43.82 2.36
C VAL A 329 4.16 -45.20 1.72
N LYS A 330 4.80 -46.17 2.39
CA LYS A 330 4.90 -47.55 1.95
C LYS A 330 4.83 -48.47 3.17
N ASP A 331 3.86 -49.38 3.20
CA ASP A 331 3.78 -50.41 4.22
C ASP A 331 4.35 -51.72 3.66
N PRO A 332 5.58 -52.12 4.02
CA PRO A 332 6.17 -53.36 3.52
C PRO A 332 5.46 -54.62 4.03
N MET A 333 4.58 -54.50 5.03
CA MET A 333 3.82 -55.59 5.65
C MET A 333 2.35 -55.63 5.22
N ALA A 334 1.88 -54.66 4.42
CA ALA A 334 0.50 -54.62 3.96
C ALA A 334 0.20 -55.83 3.06
N SER A 335 -0.92 -56.50 3.34
CA SER A 335 -1.42 -57.63 2.55
C SER A 335 -2.20 -57.18 1.29
N THR A 336 -2.58 -55.90 1.22
CA THR A 336 -3.29 -55.29 0.08
C THR A 336 -2.88 -53.83 -0.12
N ASP A 337 -2.68 -53.42 -1.38
CA ASP A 337 -2.18 -52.08 -1.73
C ASP A 337 -3.26 -50.98 -1.77
N TYR A 338 -4.54 -51.29 -1.53
CA TYR A 338 -5.65 -50.34 -1.74
C TYR A 338 -5.54 -49.12 -0.82
N PHE A 339 -5.37 -49.33 0.49
CA PHE A 339 -5.25 -48.23 1.45
C PHE A 339 -4.00 -47.38 1.19
N GLU A 340 -2.84 -48.02 0.98
CA GLU A 340 -1.59 -47.31 0.67
C GLU A 340 -1.72 -46.48 -0.62
N ARG A 341 -2.34 -47.04 -1.66
CA ARG A 341 -2.58 -46.34 -2.92
C ARG A 341 -3.53 -45.16 -2.72
N ASP A 342 -4.62 -45.35 -1.99
CA ASP A 342 -5.61 -44.29 -1.76
C ASP A 342 -5.00 -43.14 -0.92
N VAL A 343 -4.16 -43.45 0.07
CA VAL A 343 -3.38 -42.45 0.82
C VAL A 343 -2.37 -41.73 -0.08
N ARG A 344 -1.60 -42.46 -0.89
CA ARG A 344 -0.66 -41.84 -1.86
C ARG A 344 -1.38 -40.95 -2.86
N GLU A 345 -2.55 -41.37 -3.34
CA GLU A 345 -3.33 -40.59 -4.29
C GLU A 345 -3.87 -39.30 -3.66
N ALA A 346 -4.35 -39.36 -2.41
CA ALA A 346 -4.76 -38.16 -1.66
C ALA A 346 -3.58 -37.19 -1.42
N LEU A 347 -2.41 -37.72 -1.04
CA LEU A 347 -1.19 -36.92 -0.89
C LEU A 347 -0.74 -36.29 -2.23
N ALA A 348 -0.81 -37.04 -3.33
CA ALA A 348 -0.44 -36.57 -4.67
C ALA A 348 -1.41 -35.52 -5.23
N LYS A 349 -2.70 -35.59 -4.87
CA LYS A 349 -3.70 -34.55 -5.20
C LYS A 349 -3.47 -33.25 -4.43
N GLY A 350 -2.63 -33.27 -3.39
CA GLY A 350 -2.35 -32.11 -2.57
C GLY A 350 -3.45 -31.83 -1.54
N ASP A 351 -4.29 -32.81 -1.23
CA ASP A 351 -5.33 -32.71 -0.19
C ASP A 351 -4.71 -32.42 1.18
N VAL A 352 -3.42 -32.77 1.36
CA VAL A 352 -2.56 -32.34 2.48
C VAL A 352 -1.38 -31.51 1.92
N PRO A 353 -1.47 -30.16 1.94
CA PRO A 353 -0.46 -29.29 1.37
C PRO A 353 0.92 -29.50 2.01
N GLY A 354 1.93 -29.79 1.20
CA GLY A 354 3.32 -29.91 1.66
C GLY A 354 3.61 -31.15 2.52
N SER A 355 2.75 -32.19 2.48
CA SER A 355 2.91 -33.42 3.25
C SER A 355 4.27 -34.12 3.09
N LEU A 356 4.88 -34.06 1.91
CA LEU A 356 6.22 -34.61 1.67
C LEU A 356 7.35 -33.80 2.33
N LEU A 357 7.05 -32.58 2.77
CA LEU A 357 8.01 -31.63 3.36
C LEU A 357 7.67 -31.26 4.81
N ARG A 358 6.60 -31.85 5.37
CA ARG A 358 6.10 -31.55 6.72
C ARG A 358 5.77 -32.82 7.48
N GLY A 359 6.32 -32.95 8.68
CA GLY A 359 5.91 -33.94 9.68
C GLY A 359 5.07 -33.34 10.78
N SER A 360 4.35 -34.20 11.49
CA SER A 360 3.50 -33.82 12.62
C SER A 360 4.32 -33.67 13.90
N LEU A 361 4.04 -32.63 14.67
CA LEU A 361 4.51 -32.44 16.04
C LEU A 361 3.36 -32.78 17.00
N ILE A 362 3.27 -34.06 17.36
CA ILE A 362 2.10 -34.63 18.06
C ILE A 362 2.00 -34.28 19.56
N PHE A 363 3.01 -33.62 20.13
CA PHE A 363 3.05 -33.26 21.55
C PHE A 363 3.17 -31.74 21.77
N ASP A 364 3.28 -30.97 20.68
CA ASP A 364 3.45 -29.53 20.75
C ASP A 364 2.08 -28.84 20.73
N GLU A 365 2.01 -27.65 21.34
CA GLU A 365 0.77 -26.89 21.38
C GLU A 365 0.46 -26.17 20.07
N PHE A 366 -0.83 -26.14 19.72
CA PHE A 366 -1.35 -25.49 18.53
C PHE A 366 -1.57 -23.99 18.76
N ASN A 367 -0.68 -23.18 18.20
CA ASN A 367 -0.63 -21.72 18.36
C ASN A 367 -0.74 -20.96 17.03
N PRO A 368 -1.86 -21.07 16.27
CA PRO A 368 -2.02 -20.40 14.98
C PRO A 368 -1.85 -18.86 15.05
N TRP A 369 -2.20 -18.25 16.19
CA TRP A 369 -1.94 -16.86 16.48
C TRP A 369 -0.62 -16.71 17.25
N ARG A 370 0.44 -16.31 16.54
CA ARG A 370 1.72 -15.95 17.15
C ARG A 370 1.55 -14.67 17.94
N THR A 371 1.49 -14.80 19.26
CA THR A 371 1.23 -13.71 20.21
C THR A 371 2.15 -13.83 21.42
N GLY A 372 2.28 -12.76 22.19
CA GLY A 372 2.98 -12.77 23.47
C GLY A 372 4.51 -12.62 23.36
N ALA A 373 5.24 -13.29 24.23
CA ALA A 373 6.68 -13.16 24.37
C ALA A 373 7.44 -14.43 23.94
N LEU A 374 8.71 -14.28 23.63
CA LEU A 374 9.62 -15.34 23.19
C LEU A 374 10.90 -15.29 24.01
N ASP A 375 11.36 -16.44 24.49
CA ASP A 375 12.69 -16.57 25.08
C ASP A 375 13.54 -17.54 24.27
N ILE A 376 14.83 -17.23 24.14
CA ILE A 376 15.80 -18.13 23.48
C ILE A 376 16.32 -19.10 24.53
N SER A 377 15.81 -20.33 24.51
CA SER A 377 16.23 -21.38 25.44
C SER A 377 17.56 -22.00 25.04
N GLY A 378 17.86 -22.11 23.75
CA GLY A 378 19.09 -22.74 23.29
C GLY A 378 19.48 -22.39 21.87
N LEU A 379 20.77 -22.15 21.65
CA LEU A 379 21.30 -21.80 20.34
C LEU A 379 22.65 -22.48 20.12
N ARG A 380 22.70 -23.34 19.11
CA ARG A 380 23.87 -24.17 18.81
C ARG A 380 24.29 -23.98 17.37
N ILE A 381 25.54 -23.56 17.17
CA ILE A 381 26.14 -23.44 15.85
C ILE A 381 26.94 -24.71 15.59
N ILE A 382 26.68 -25.35 14.46
CA ILE A 382 27.33 -26.58 14.05
C ILE A 382 28.15 -26.29 12.79
N ASP A 383 29.41 -26.72 12.82
CA ASP A 383 30.33 -26.55 11.71
C ASP A 383 30.32 -27.73 10.74
N THR A 384 30.91 -27.54 9.56
CA THR A 384 30.92 -28.58 8.50
C THR A 384 31.62 -29.90 8.90
N PHE A 385 32.34 -29.93 10.02
CA PHE A 385 33.00 -31.11 10.58
C PHE A 385 32.23 -31.72 11.77
N GLY A 386 31.05 -31.19 12.11
CA GLY A 386 30.21 -31.66 13.20
C GLY A 386 30.63 -31.16 14.58
N ARG A 387 31.54 -30.18 14.68
CA ARG A 387 31.84 -29.50 15.95
C ARG A 387 30.68 -28.58 16.30
N VAL A 388 30.33 -28.58 17.58
CA VAL A 388 29.21 -27.80 18.12
C VAL A 388 29.76 -26.68 18.99
N LEU A 389 29.24 -25.48 18.79
CA LEU A 389 29.42 -24.34 19.67
C LEU A 389 28.07 -23.97 20.25
N ASP A 390 27.91 -24.17 21.55
CA ASP A 390 26.73 -23.73 22.30
C ASP A 390 26.89 -22.24 22.59
N VAL A 391 26.09 -21.41 21.92
CA VAL A 391 26.05 -19.96 22.14
C VAL A 391 25.15 -19.67 23.33
N VAL A 392 23.95 -20.25 23.34
CA VAL A 392 23.03 -20.23 24.48
C VAL A 392 22.85 -21.66 24.93
N ASP A 393 23.27 -21.95 26.16
CA ASP A 393 23.12 -23.27 26.77
C ASP A 393 21.72 -23.40 27.38
N MET A 394 21.01 -24.48 27.03
CA MET A 394 19.70 -24.83 27.59
C MET A 394 19.75 -25.04 29.10
N ALA A 395 20.91 -25.37 29.66
CA ALA A 395 21.09 -25.52 31.10
C ALA A 395 21.36 -24.19 31.83
N ASN A 396 21.72 -23.13 31.10
CA ASN A 396 22.09 -21.83 31.67
C ASN A 396 21.77 -20.68 30.69
N SER A 397 20.50 -20.53 30.35
CA SER A 397 19.99 -19.57 29.36
C SER A 397 20.27 -18.11 29.74
N ASP A 398 20.39 -17.81 31.04
CA ASP A 398 20.60 -16.44 31.56
C ASP A 398 22.03 -15.91 31.35
N SER A 399 22.93 -16.73 30.79
CA SER A 399 24.34 -16.38 30.60
C SER A 399 24.60 -15.48 29.39
N VAL A 400 23.61 -15.29 28.51
CA VAL A 400 23.73 -14.48 27.29
C VAL A 400 22.69 -13.37 27.30
N GLU A 401 23.17 -12.13 27.19
CA GLU A 401 22.30 -10.98 27.03
C GLU A 401 21.70 -10.97 25.61
N VAL A 402 20.37 -11.01 25.52
CA VAL A 402 19.64 -10.89 24.25
C VAL A 402 19.23 -9.44 24.07
N VAL A 403 19.71 -8.83 22.98
CA VAL A 403 19.35 -7.46 22.60
C VAL A 403 18.29 -7.50 21.51
N THR A 404 17.19 -6.78 21.72
CA THR A 404 16.07 -6.68 20.77
C THR A 404 15.98 -5.27 20.18
N THR A 405 15.33 -5.16 19.02
CA THR A 405 14.96 -3.84 18.47
C THR A 405 13.90 -3.19 19.36
N ALA A 406 13.81 -1.85 19.36
CA ALA A 406 12.82 -1.12 20.14
C ALA A 406 11.37 -1.62 19.94
N ALA A 407 10.99 -2.06 18.73
CA ALA A 407 9.67 -2.61 18.44
C ALA A 407 9.38 -3.99 19.06
N MET A 408 10.42 -4.70 19.50
CA MET A 408 10.34 -6.04 20.11
C MET A 408 10.71 -5.99 21.61
N ASN A 409 10.89 -4.80 22.17
CA ASN A 409 11.25 -4.63 23.57
C ASN A 409 9.98 -4.30 24.39
N PRO A 410 9.50 -5.20 25.26
CA PRO A 410 8.37 -4.90 26.13
C PRO A 410 8.76 -3.87 27.19
N ARG A 411 7.83 -2.97 27.58
CA ARG A 411 8.17 -1.88 28.51
C ARG A 411 8.30 -2.35 29.95
N THR A 412 7.56 -3.39 30.34
CA THR A 412 7.49 -3.86 31.74
C THR A 412 7.60 -5.37 31.95
N SER A 413 7.73 -6.18 30.88
CA SER A 413 7.71 -7.64 31.02
C SER A 413 9.06 -8.22 31.49
N SER A 414 9.00 -9.40 32.12
CA SER A 414 10.19 -10.18 32.51
C SER A 414 10.83 -10.93 31.34
N HIS A 415 10.21 -10.95 30.16
CA HIS A 415 10.66 -11.69 28.99
C HIS A 415 11.26 -10.73 27.95
N PRO A 416 12.52 -10.90 27.52
CA PRO A 416 13.24 -9.91 26.72
C PRO A 416 12.70 -9.66 25.30
N ILE A 417 11.87 -10.55 24.75
CA ILE A 417 11.46 -10.49 23.33
C ILE A 417 9.94 -10.50 23.20
N TYR A 418 9.36 -9.39 22.77
CA TYR A 418 7.97 -9.29 22.35
C TYR A 418 7.81 -9.68 20.87
N LEU A 419 6.78 -10.47 20.56
CA LEU A 419 6.40 -10.80 19.19
C LEU A 419 5.05 -10.14 18.84
N PRO A 420 5.00 -9.31 17.78
CA PRO A 420 3.73 -8.72 17.36
C PRO A 420 2.78 -9.80 16.85
N PRO A 421 1.46 -9.61 17.04
CA PRO A 421 0.45 -10.61 16.71
C PRO A 421 0.47 -10.89 15.21
N ARG A 422 0.67 -12.15 14.83
CA ARG A 422 0.65 -12.61 13.43
C ARG A 422 -0.04 -13.97 13.32
N LEU A 423 -0.71 -14.20 12.20
CA LEU A 423 -1.32 -15.49 11.90
C LEU A 423 -0.30 -16.38 11.18
N ALA A 424 0.00 -17.57 11.73
CA ALA A 424 0.94 -18.51 11.15
C ALA A 424 0.44 -19.09 9.81
N GLN A 425 -0.87 -19.29 9.67
CA GLN A 425 -1.48 -19.67 8.40
C GLN A 425 -1.50 -18.48 7.43
N PRO A 426 -1.12 -18.66 6.15
CA PRO A 426 -1.17 -17.58 5.18
C PRO A 426 -2.60 -17.03 4.97
N ALA A 427 -2.74 -15.71 4.94
CA ALA A 427 -4.02 -15.03 4.79
C ALA A 427 -3.90 -13.76 3.92
N ARG A 428 -5.03 -13.15 3.56
CA ARG A 428 -5.08 -11.88 2.82
C ARG A 428 -6.22 -10.99 3.30
N LEU A 429 -5.97 -9.69 3.27
CA LEU A 429 -7.01 -8.66 3.33
C LEU A 429 -7.46 -8.38 1.89
N ASN A 430 -8.74 -8.58 1.64
CA ASN A 430 -9.41 -8.22 0.39
C ASN A 430 -10.20 -6.93 0.62
N PHE A 431 -9.98 -5.96 -0.25
CA PHE A 431 -10.74 -4.73 -0.32
C PHE A 431 -11.00 -4.42 -1.79
N GLN A 432 -12.26 -4.51 -2.20
CA GLN A 432 -12.64 -4.51 -3.62
C GLN A 432 -13.89 -3.68 -3.85
N TRP A 433 -13.92 -3.00 -4.99
CA TRP A 433 -15.08 -2.25 -5.46
C TRP A 433 -16.20 -3.17 -5.94
N LEU A 434 -17.45 -2.86 -5.56
CA LEU A 434 -18.64 -3.58 -6.01
C LEU A 434 -19.40 -2.78 -7.07
N SER A 435 -20.04 -3.47 -8.00
CA SER A 435 -20.78 -2.86 -9.09
C SER A 435 -22.08 -2.23 -8.60
N ALA A 436 -22.23 -0.93 -8.88
CA ALA A 436 -23.46 -0.21 -8.60
C ALA A 436 -24.68 -0.77 -9.36
N SER A 437 -24.48 -1.46 -10.49
CA SER A 437 -25.56 -1.98 -11.34
C SER A 437 -25.80 -3.49 -11.21
N GLN A 438 -24.78 -4.25 -10.78
CA GLN A 438 -24.82 -5.72 -10.75
C GLN A 438 -24.71 -6.30 -9.33
N GLY A 439 -24.81 -5.46 -8.29
CA GLY A 439 -24.84 -5.88 -6.90
C GLY A 439 -23.46 -6.32 -6.39
N GLU A 440 -23.31 -7.59 -6.05
CA GLU A 440 -22.10 -8.14 -5.42
C GLU A 440 -20.98 -8.50 -6.42
N VAL A 441 -21.10 -8.07 -7.68
CA VAL A 441 -20.07 -8.29 -8.69
C VAL A 441 -18.94 -7.29 -8.53
N GLU A 442 -17.70 -7.77 -8.46
CA GLU A 442 -16.49 -6.93 -8.42
C GLU A 442 -16.35 -6.06 -9.68
N THR A 443 -15.99 -4.79 -9.51
CA THR A 443 -15.68 -3.89 -10.64
C THR A 443 -14.19 -3.91 -10.96
N ASN A 444 -13.87 -3.66 -12.23
CA ASN A 444 -12.51 -3.48 -12.70
C ASN A 444 -12.36 -2.12 -13.37
N ASP A 445 -11.23 -1.91 -14.05
CA ASP A 445 -10.94 -0.64 -14.72
C ASP A 445 -11.86 -0.36 -15.93
N HIS A 446 -12.60 -1.36 -16.42
CA HIS A 446 -13.48 -1.20 -17.56
C HIS A 446 -14.76 -0.45 -17.16
N PRO A 447 -15.17 0.60 -17.90
CA PRO A 447 -16.35 1.42 -17.58
C PRO A 447 -17.71 0.71 -17.77
N ALA A 448 -17.71 -0.60 -18.02
CA ALA A 448 -18.94 -1.38 -18.17
C ALA A 448 -19.58 -1.66 -16.81
N THR A 449 -18.76 -1.71 -15.77
CA THR A 449 -19.18 -1.68 -14.37
C THR A 449 -18.55 -0.46 -13.71
N THR A 450 -19.22 0.10 -12.72
CA THR A 450 -18.72 1.25 -11.96
C THR A 450 -19.13 1.08 -10.50
N PRO A 451 -18.27 1.47 -9.54
CA PRO A 451 -18.65 1.47 -8.13
C PRO A 451 -19.58 2.64 -7.77
N ILE A 452 -19.73 3.64 -8.65
CA ILE A 452 -20.44 4.88 -8.36
C ILE A 452 -21.96 4.67 -8.44
N CYS A 453 -22.61 4.73 -7.30
CA CYS A 453 -24.06 4.63 -7.15
C CYS A 453 -24.77 5.97 -7.39
N GLY A 454 -24.09 7.09 -7.13
CA GLY A 454 -24.60 8.44 -7.31
C GLY A 454 -23.64 9.48 -6.76
N TRP A 455 -24.05 10.75 -6.79
CA TRP A 455 -23.26 11.85 -6.29
C TRP A 455 -24.03 12.70 -5.32
N ILE A 456 -23.32 13.25 -4.34
CA ILE A 456 -23.81 14.29 -3.46
C ILE A 456 -22.84 15.47 -3.47
N VAL A 457 -23.39 16.69 -3.49
CA VAL A 457 -22.60 17.92 -3.43
C VAL A 457 -23.13 18.74 -2.25
N PRO A 458 -22.35 18.88 -1.17
CA PRO A 458 -22.76 19.69 -0.03
C PRO A 458 -22.63 21.18 -0.37
N ASN A 459 -23.67 21.94 -0.06
CA ASN A 459 -23.69 23.38 -0.12
C ASN A 459 -23.70 23.94 1.31
N TYR A 460 -22.53 24.41 1.75
CA TYR A 460 -22.34 24.95 3.09
C TYR A 460 -22.90 26.37 3.27
N LEU A 461 -23.31 27.05 2.19
CA LEU A 461 -23.86 28.41 2.28
C LEU A 461 -25.32 28.42 2.74
N ASP A 462 -26.10 27.41 2.37
CA ASP A 462 -27.54 27.31 2.65
C ASP A 462 -27.92 26.02 3.40
N ASN A 463 -26.92 25.31 3.92
CA ASN A 463 -27.06 24.00 4.58
C ASN A 463 -27.94 23.05 3.78
N SER A 464 -27.61 22.86 2.50
CA SER A 464 -28.30 21.92 1.63
C SER A 464 -27.37 20.88 1.02
N LEU A 465 -27.93 19.74 0.62
CA LEU A 465 -27.20 18.66 -0.04
C LEU A 465 -27.84 18.40 -1.40
N MET A 466 -27.13 18.70 -2.48
CA MET A 466 -27.62 18.43 -3.83
C MET A 466 -27.28 16.99 -4.23
N VAL A 467 -28.21 16.30 -4.89
CA VAL A 467 -28.10 14.88 -5.21
C VAL A 467 -28.20 14.68 -6.73
N TYR A 468 -27.34 13.81 -7.27
CA TYR A 468 -27.25 13.53 -8.70
C TYR A 468 -27.19 12.02 -8.96
N LYS A 469 -27.67 11.59 -10.15
CA LYS A 469 -27.52 10.21 -10.64
C LYS A 469 -26.05 9.89 -10.96
N THR A 470 -25.70 8.62 -11.13
CA THR A 470 -24.36 8.12 -11.48
C THR A 470 -23.62 8.92 -12.57
N HIS A 471 -24.33 9.40 -13.60
CA HIS A 471 -23.74 10.16 -14.72
C HIS A 471 -23.69 11.69 -14.49
N GLY A 472 -23.92 12.17 -13.27
CA GLY A 472 -23.90 13.60 -12.92
C GLY A 472 -25.20 14.36 -13.19
N GLN A 473 -26.28 13.68 -13.57
CA GLN A 473 -27.58 14.33 -13.82
C GLN A 473 -28.26 14.74 -12.50
N SER A 474 -28.66 16.02 -12.37
CA SER A 474 -29.31 16.55 -11.18
C SER A 474 -30.66 15.87 -10.88
N LEU A 475 -30.88 15.46 -9.62
CA LEU A 475 -32.14 14.90 -9.14
C LEU A 475 -32.95 15.91 -8.32
N GLY A 476 -32.29 16.53 -7.34
CA GLY A 476 -32.90 17.43 -6.38
C GLY A 476 -31.94 17.80 -5.26
N MET A 477 -32.46 18.42 -4.21
CA MET A 477 -31.67 18.80 -3.04
C MET A 477 -32.42 18.45 -1.75
N ILE A 478 -31.66 18.18 -0.70
CA ILE A 478 -32.17 18.02 0.67
C ILE A 478 -31.83 19.30 1.41
N GLN A 479 -32.83 19.92 2.05
CA GLN A 479 -32.64 21.10 2.89
C GLN A 479 -33.51 20.97 4.14
N VAL A 480 -32.99 21.43 5.27
CA VAL A 480 -33.79 21.49 6.50
C VAL A 480 -34.84 22.60 6.38
N ARG A 481 -36.12 22.22 6.51
CA ARG A 481 -37.25 23.15 6.61
C ARG A 481 -38.14 22.74 7.77
N ASN A 482 -38.64 23.72 8.52
CA ASN A 482 -39.52 23.50 9.66
C ASN A 482 -38.99 22.50 10.71
N GLY A 483 -37.67 22.38 10.84
CA GLY A 483 -37.02 21.48 11.79
C GLY A 483 -36.84 20.03 11.33
N SER A 484 -37.01 19.75 10.03
CA SER A 484 -36.77 18.42 9.45
C SER A 484 -36.12 18.51 8.07
N PRO A 485 -35.27 17.53 7.68
CA PRO A 485 -34.75 17.45 6.31
C PRO A 485 -35.90 17.15 5.33
N GLU A 486 -36.13 18.05 4.38
CA GLU A 486 -37.16 17.89 3.34
C GLU A 486 -36.50 17.75 1.95
N TRP A 487 -37.08 16.91 1.10
CA TRP A 487 -36.70 16.79 -0.30
C TRP A 487 -37.30 17.92 -1.15
N LEU A 488 -36.45 18.63 -1.87
CA LEU A 488 -36.83 19.73 -2.76
C LEU A 488 -36.38 19.45 -4.20
N PRO A 489 -37.18 19.82 -5.21
CA PRO A 489 -36.75 19.74 -6.60
C PRO A 489 -35.62 20.74 -6.88
N MET A 490 -34.77 20.41 -7.85
CA MET A 490 -33.70 21.30 -8.29
C MET A 490 -34.27 22.61 -8.87
N PRO A 491 -33.72 23.78 -8.53
CA PRO A 491 -34.05 25.05 -9.17
C PRO A 491 -33.89 24.97 -10.69
N GLY A 492 -34.74 25.68 -11.44
CA GLY A 492 -34.73 25.67 -12.90
C GLY A 492 -35.51 24.52 -13.56
N ARG A 493 -36.05 23.57 -12.78
CA ARG A 493 -36.85 22.45 -13.31
C ARG A 493 -38.31 22.51 -12.83
N ASP A 494 -39.24 22.31 -13.77
CA ASP A 494 -40.68 22.22 -13.47
C ASP A 494 -41.06 20.87 -12.82
N TYR A 495 -40.20 19.86 -13.00
CA TYR A 495 -40.44 18.52 -12.49
C TYR A 495 -40.28 18.46 -10.97
N ARG A 496 -41.37 18.18 -10.26
CA ARG A 496 -41.40 17.96 -8.80
C ARG A 496 -41.70 16.49 -8.48
N PRO A 497 -40.72 15.58 -8.59
CA PRO A 497 -40.95 14.22 -8.17
C PRO A 497 -41.05 14.16 -6.64
N ASN A 498 -42.04 13.43 -6.13
CA ASN A 498 -42.03 13.00 -4.73
C ASN A 498 -40.78 12.13 -4.52
N ILE A 499 -40.15 12.21 -3.34
CA ILE A 499 -38.96 11.44 -2.99
C ILE A 499 -39.16 9.94 -3.22
N ASP A 500 -40.36 9.41 -2.96
CA ASP A 500 -40.67 7.99 -3.18
C ASP A 500 -40.58 7.58 -4.66
N VAL A 501 -40.93 8.51 -5.56
CA VAL A 501 -40.80 8.30 -7.01
C VAL A 501 -39.33 8.38 -7.43
N VAL A 502 -38.56 9.32 -6.85
CA VAL A 502 -37.12 9.44 -7.11
C VAL A 502 -36.40 8.17 -6.68
N LYS A 503 -36.68 7.65 -5.48
CA LYS A 503 -36.08 6.42 -4.94
C LYS A 503 -36.27 5.22 -5.85
N CYS A 504 -37.42 5.11 -6.53
CA CYS A 504 -37.71 4.02 -7.47
C CYS A 504 -37.03 4.18 -8.84
N ASP A 505 -36.64 5.40 -9.24
CA ASP A 505 -36.04 5.70 -10.56
C ASP A 505 -34.50 5.85 -10.52
N VAL A 506 -33.92 5.79 -9.32
CA VAL A 506 -32.46 5.91 -9.11
C VAL A 506 -31.83 4.56 -8.79
N ASN A 507 -30.50 4.56 -8.69
CA ASN A 507 -29.76 3.42 -8.18
C ASN A 507 -30.30 3.01 -6.79
N PRO A 508 -30.54 1.71 -6.52
CA PRO A 508 -31.11 1.26 -5.26
C PRO A 508 -30.34 1.74 -4.02
N TYR A 509 -29.01 1.78 -4.11
CA TYR A 509 -28.13 2.20 -3.02
C TYR A 509 -28.14 3.72 -2.80
N LEU A 510 -28.33 4.49 -3.87
CA LEU A 510 -28.60 5.93 -3.74
C LEU A 510 -29.97 6.18 -3.10
N GLY A 511 -30.98 5.38 -3.48
CA GLY A 511 -32.30 5.40 -2.86
C GLY A 511 -32.26 5.09 -1.36
N GLN A 512 -31.44 4.13 -0.95
CA GLN A 512 -31.17 3.78 0.45
C GLN A 512 -30.53 4.95 1.22
N LEU A 513 -29.53 5.62 0.65
CA LEU A 513 -28.95 6.82 1.26
C LEU A 513 -29.99 7.94 1.43
N LEU A 514 -30.82 8.17 0.40
CA LEU A 514 -31.89 9.18 0.46
C LEU A 514 -32.94 8.86 1.53
N ASP A 515 -33.29 7.58 1.70
CA ASP A 515 -34.20 7.14 2.75
C ASP A 515 -33.60 7.39 4.14
N TYR A 516 -32.32 7.05 4.30
CA TYR A 516 -31.59 7.30 5.54
C TYR A 516 -31.51 8.80 5.90
N LEU A 517 -31.14 9.67 4.95
CA LEU A 517 -30.97 11.10 5.23
C LEU A 517 -32.28 11.87 5.44
N VAL A 518 -33.37 11.47 4.77
CA VAL A 518 -34.64 12.23 4.81
C VAL A 518 -35.64 11.65 5.81
N ASN A 519 -35.74 10.33 5.92
CA ASN A 519 -36.81 9.70 6.71
C ASN A 519 -36.35 9.19 8.09
N LEU A 520 -35.05 8.94 8.28
CA LEU A 520 -34.55 8.29 9.50
C LEU A 520 -33.83 9.25 10.45
N GLN A 521 -33.54 10.48 10.03
CA GLN A 521 -32.69 11.41 10.78
C GLN A 521 -33.36 12.77 10.98
N ASP A 522 -32.91 13.50 11.99
CA ASP A 522 -33.42 14.81 12.37
C ASP A 522 -32.55 15.97 11.85
N GLU A 523 -32.96 17.21 12.15
CA GLU A 523 -32.22 18.43 11.79
C GLU A 523 -30.81 18.46 12.40
N GLU A 524 -30.66 17.96 13.64
CA GLU A 524 -29.39 17.95 14.35
C GLU A 524 -28.40 17.02 13.63
N PHE A 525 -28.81 15.79 13.32
CA PHE A 525 -28.00 14.87 12.54
C PHE A 525 -27.62 15.41 11.16
N PHE A 526 -28.54 16.05 10.44
CA PHE A 526 -28.23 16.57 9.10
C PHE A 526 -27.16 17.68 9.15
N THR A 527 -27.25 18.56 10.15
CA THR A 527 -26.25 19.63 10.37
C THR A 527 -24.89 19.05 10.78
N ASP A 528 -24.92 18.06 11.66
CA ASP A 528 -23.74 17.32 12.11
C ASP A 528 -23.09 16.52 10.98
N PHE A 529 -23.88 15.93 10.08
CA PHE A 529 -23.43 15.23 8.89
C PHE A 529 -22.69 16.18 7.93
N LEU A 530 -23.24 17.36 7.66
CA LEU A 530 -22.57 18.36 6.82
C LEU A 530 -21.26 18.83 7.45
N THR A 531 -21.23 18.98 8.78
CA THR A 531 -20.02 19.33 9.54
C THR A 531 -18.96 18.23 9.44
N ALA A 532 -19.36 16.96 9.61
CA ALA A 532 -18.48 15.82 9.48
C ALA A 532 -17.88 15.73 8.06
N ALA A 533 -18.72 15.91 7.04
CA ALA A 533 -18.29 15.88 5.65
C ALA A 533 -17.33 17.05 5.32
N ASN A 534 -17.61 18.27 5.79
CA ASN A 534 -16.74 19.42 5.56
C ASN A 534 -15.36 19.22 6.18
N THR A 535 -15.32 18.83 7.46
CA THR A 535 -14.07 18.68 8.22
C THR A 535 -13.25 17.48 7.76
N ALA A 536 -13.90 16.40 7.33
CA ALA A 536 -13.22 15.32 6.61
C ALA A 536 -12.62 15.81 5.30
N LEU A 537 -13.30 16.67 4.54
CA LEU A 537 -12.72 17.23 3.32
C LEU A 537 -11.54 18.18 3.62
N GLU A 538 -11.49 18.85 4.77
CA GLU A 538 -10.31 19.67 5.12
C GLU A 538 -9.02 18.84 5.28
N SER A 539 -9.12 17.54 5.54
CA SER A 539 -7.98 16.62 5.69
C SER A 539 -7.65 15.78 4.44
N ILE A 540 -8.36 16.00 3.33
CA ILE A 540 -8.23 15.22 2.09
C ILE A 540 -7.72 16.11 0.95
N GLU A 541 -6.56 15.79 0.38
CA GLU A 541 -5.92 16.48 -0.76
C GLU A 541 -5.46 15.46 -1.83
N PRO A 542 -6.29 15.19 -2.85
CA PRO A 542 -5.96 14.25 -3.92
C PRO A 542 -4.88 14.78 -4.88
N ASP A 543 -4.06 13.88 -5.46
CA ASP A 543 -2.92 14.22 -6.34
C ASP A 543 -3.28 15.14 -7.55
N ASN A 544 -4.53 15.13 -8.01
CA ASN A 544 -5.05 15.96 -9.12
C ASN A 544 -5.87 17.19 -8.65
N TYR A 545 -5.61 17.70 -7.45
CA TYR A 545 -6.36 18.83 -6.84
C TYR A 545 -6.45 20.08 -7.73
N ALA A 546 -5.40 20.37 -8.51
CA ALA A 546 -5.25 21.60 -9.28
C ALA A 546 -6.28 21.82 -10.42
N GLN A 547 -6.98 20.77 -10.88
CA GLN A 547 -7.81 20.88 -12.09
C GLN A 547 -9.18 21.55 -11.88
N HIS A 548 -9.66 21.74 -10.63
CA HIS A 548 -11.00 22.31 -10.36
C HIS A 548 -11.06 23.15 -9.06
N GLN A 549 -10.05 24.00 -8.83
CA GLN A 549 -9.91 24.76 -7.59
C GLN A 549 -11.04 25.79 -7.38
N SER A 550 -11.52 26.39 -8.45
CA SER A 550 -12.53 27.46 -8.51
C SER A 550 -13.92 27.05 -8.00
N ILE A 551 -14.40 25.84 -8.35
CA ILE A 551 -15.71 25.33 -7.90
C ILE A 551 -15.65 24.91 -6.43
N ALA A 552 -14.56 24.25 -6.02
CA ALA A 552 -14.34 23.81 -4.63
C ALA A 552 -14.10 24.97 -3.65
N LEU A 553 -13.74 26.16 -4.13
CA LEU A 553 -13.61 27.37 -3.32
C LEU A 553 -14.97 27.99 -2.95
N MET A 554 -16.03 27.74 -3.73
CA MET A 554 -17.36 28.33 -3.52
C MET A 554 -18.39 27.33 -2.97
N MET A 555 -18.12 26.02 -3.08
CA MET A 555 -18.99 24.91 -2.68
C MET A 555 -18.18 23.77 -2.07
N GLY A 556 -18.88 22.82 -1.44
CA GLY A 556 -18.25 21.55 -1.10
C GLY A 556 -17.88 20.74 -2.35
N ARG A 557 -16.86 19.90 -2.21
CA ARG A 557 -16.41 19.02 -3.31
C ARG A 557 -17.47 17.95 -3.63
N PRO A 558 -17.68 17.59 -4.91
CA PRO A 558 -18.56 16.48 -5.27
C PRO A 558 -18.07 15.16 -4.69
N LEU A 559 -18.93 14.51 -3.92
CA LEU A 559 -18.66 13.21 -3.29
C LEU A 559 -19.37 12.11 -4.06
N ALA A 560 -18.65 11.04 -4.37
CA ALA A 560 -19.21 9.84 -4.95
C ALA A 560 -19.72 8.92 -3.84
N LEU A 561 -20.96 8.45 -3.98
CA LEU A 561 -21.47 7.32 -3.21
C LEU A 561 -21.02 6.04 -3.91
N VAL A 562 -20.25 5.20 -3.21
CA VAL A 562 -19.66 3.98 -3.76
C VAL A 562 -19.87 2.78 -2.85
N ARG A 563 -19.81 1.57 -3.40
CA ARG A 563 -19.85 0.32 -2.61
C ARG A 563 -18.54 -0.44 -2.69
N ALA A 564 -18.07 -0.94 -1.56
CA ALA A 564 -16.91 -1.81 -1.49
C ALA A 564 -17.16 -2.99 -0.55
N ARG A 565 -16.51 -4.11 -0.82
CA ARG A 565 -16.50 -5.28 0.07
C ARG A 565 -15.14 -5.40 0.73
N VAL A 566 -15.15 -5.58 2.04
CA VAL A 566 -13.96 -5.87 2.84
C VAL A 566 -14.05 -7.27 3.44
N ASN A 567 -12.99 -8.05 3.32
CA ASN A 567 -12.95 -9.41 3.84
C ASN A 567 -11.54 -9.85 4.25
N LEU A 568 -11.44 -10.77 5.19
CA LEU A 568 -10.21 -11.47 5.55
C LEU A 568 -10.33 -12.92 5.10
N GLU A 569 -9.34 -13.42 4.37
CA GLU A 569 -9.40 -14.76 3.77
C GLU A 569 -8.15 -15.57 4.08
N LEU A 570 -8.35 -16.81 4.51
CA LEU A 570 -7.30 -17.80 4.67
C LEU A 570 -6.93 -18.43 3.33
N LYS A 571 -5.66 -18.81 3.19
CA LYS A 571 -5.21 -19.66 2.08
C LYS A 571 -5.66 -21.10 2.36
N GLY A 572 -6.82 -21.46 1.81
CA GLY A 572 -7.44 -22.77 2.04
C GLY A 572 -8.32 -22.79 3.30
N GLN A 573 -8.67 -23.99 3.75
CA GLN A 573 -9.47 -24.17 4.98
C GLN A 573 -8.66 -23.80 6.23
N PRO A 574 -9.32 -23.44 7.34
CA PRO A 574 -8.63 -23.23 8.62
C PRO A 574 -7.73 -24.41 9.00
N SER A 575 -6.53 -24.11 9.47
CA SER A 575 -5.55 -25.12 9.88
C SER A 575 -6.07 -25.92 11.06
N ILE A 576 -5.79 -27.22 11.03
CA ILE A 576 -6.21 -28.18 12.04
C ILE A 576 -5.02 -28.60 12.90
N THR A 577 -5.24 -28.82 14.18
CA THR A 577 -4.23 -29.34 15.10
C THR A 577 -3.81 -30.77 14.71
N GLN A 578 -2.52 -31.07 14.89
CA GLN A 578 -1.96 -32.41 14.73
C GLN A 578 -1.59 -33.06 16.08
N ASN A 579 -2.05 -32.49 17.19
CA ASN A 579 -1.80 -33.02 18.52
C ASN A 579 -2.50 -34.38 18.73
N ALA A 580 -1.82 -35.31 19.39
CA ALA A 580 -2.36 -36.62 19.71
C ALA A 580 -3.56 -36.58 20.67
N SER A 581 -3.61 -35.64 21.61
CA SER A 581 -4.75 -35.51 22.54
C SER A 581 -6.03 -35.08 21.84
N ASP A 582 -5.91 -34.12 20.93
CA ASP A 582 -7.01 -33.61 20.12
C ASP A 582 -7.51 -34.70 19.18
N LEU A 583 -6.59 -35.35 18.46
CA LEU A 583 -6.91 -36.46 17.58
C LEU A 583 -7.63 -37.61 18.31
N LYS A 584 -7.20 -37.94 19.53
CA LYS A 584 -7.87 -38.96 20.34
C LYS A 584 -9.31 -38.57 20.65
N THR A 585 -9.53 -37.32 21.06
CA THR A 585 -10.86 -36.79 21.38
C THR A 585 -11.77 -36.77 20.15
N GLU A 586 -11.23 -36.42 18.98
CA GLU A 586 -11.92 -36.50 17.69
C GLU A 586 -12.39 -37.92 17.34
N PHE A 587 -11.57 -38.94 17.62
CA PHE A 587 -11.92 -40.35 17.40
C PHE A 587 -12.93 -40.90 18.41
N ASP A 588 -12.93 -40.38 19.63
CA ASP A 588 -13.84 -40.79 20.70
C ASP A 588 -15.26 -40.17 20.53
N ASN A 589 -15.42 -39.17 19.66
CA ASN A 589 -16.70 -38.52 19.36
C ASN A 589 -17.54 -39.30 18.33
N ASP A 590 -18.77 -39.68 18.69
CA ASP A 590 -19.69 -40.49 17.85
C ASP A 590 -20.26 -39.75 16.61
N GLU A 591 -20.11 -38.42 16.50
CA GLU A 591 -20.66 -37.61 15.40
C GLU A 591 -19.77 -37.58 14.12
N GLY A 592 -18.60 -38.23 14.17
CA GLY A 592 -17.62 -38.26 13.08
C GLY A 592 -16.42 -37.34 13.33
N PRO A 593 -15.34 -37.47 12.53
CA PRO A 593 -14.08 -36.76 12.79
C PRO A 593 -14.14 -35.32 12.26
N ASP A 594 -14.86 -34.44 12.92
CA ASP A 594 -14.68 -33.00 12.73
C ASP A 594 -13.32 -32.62 13.32
N ARG A 595 -12.35 -32.35 12.45
CA ARG A 595 -10.99 -31.96 12.84
C ARG A 595 -11.04 -30.62 13.57
N THR A 596 -10.49 -30.56 14.77
CA THR A 596 -10.53 -29.34 15.57
C THR A 596 -9.57 -28.28 15.04
N THR A 597 -10.06 -27.05 15.05
CA THR A 597 -9.31 -25.83 14.74
C THR A 597 -9.16 -24.97 16.00
N HIS A 598 -9.67 -25.42 17.15
CA HIS A 598 -9.75 -24.61 18.37
C HIS A 598 -10.41 -23.24 18.15
N ASP A 599 -11.29 -23.10 17.15
CA ASP A 599 -12.01 -21.86 16.84
C ASP A 599 -11.12 -20.63 16.56
N PHE A 600 -9.83 -20.80 16.21
CA PHE A 600 -8.92 -19.67 15.97
C PHE A 600 -9.42 -18.68 14.90
N ALA A 601 -10.24 -19.16 13.96
CA ALA A 601 -10.83 -18.35 12.89
C ALA A 601 -11.98 -17.45 13.38
N LYS A 602 -12.58 -17.72 14.55
CA LYS A 602 -13.66 -16.91 15.16
C LYS A 602 -13.15 -15.69 15.92
N VAL A 603 -11.82 -15.54 16.06
CA VAL A 603 -11.20 -14.36 16.67
C VAL A 603 -11.58 -13.11 15.88
N LYS A 604 -12.06 -12.08 16.57
CA LYS A 604 -12.44 -10.79 16.02
C LYS A 604 -11.19 -9.94 15.79
N LEU A 605 -11.10 -9.40 14.59
CA LEU A 605 -9.97 -8.67 14.07
C LEU A 605 -10.42 -7.27 13.68
N PRO A 606 -9.68 -6.23 14.09
CA PRO A 606 -9.99 -4.87 13.67
C PRO A 606 -9.58 -4.66 12.20
N ILE A 607 -10.43 -3.97 11.45
CA ILE A 607 -10.07 -3.41 10.14
C ILE A 607 -10.40 -1.91 10.17
N ARG A 608 -9.37 -1.09 10.05
CA ARG A 608 -9.49 0.36 9.88
C ARG A 608 -9.69 0.66 8.40
N ILE A 609 -10.71 1.45 8.07
CA ILE A 609 -10.93 1.98 6.72
C ILE A 609 -10.66 3.48 6.76
N GLY A 610 -9.76 3.97 5.92
CA GLY A 610 -9.25 5.34 5.95
C GLY A 610 -8.14 5.54 6.98
N ASP A 611 -7.13 6.32 6.61
CA ASP A 611 -6.03 6.70 7.49
C ASP A 611 -6.02 8.21 7.79
N TYR A 612 -6.16 8.58 9.06
CA TYR A 612 -6.35 9.97 9.48
C TYR A 612 -5.13 10.85 9.15
N ARG A 613 -5.37 12.00 8.49
CA ARG A 613 -4.33 12.92 7.99
C ARG A 613 -3.39 12.34 6.93
N GLN A 614 -3.66 11.15 6.43
CA GLN A 614 -3.06 10.73 5.18
C GLN A 614 -3.76 11.48 4.06
N LEU A 615 -3.16 12.59 3.60
CA LEU A 615 -3.80 13.54 2.67
C LEU A 615 -4.34 12.89 1.39
N ASN A 616 -3.72 11.82 0.91
CA ASN A 616 -4.16 11.12 -0.30
C ASN A 616 -5.28 10.08 -0.07
N ASP A 617 -5.71 9.88 1.17
CA ASP A 617 -6.86 9.04 1.53
C ASP A 617 -8.14 9.86 1.39
N ALA A 618 -9.03 9.46 0.48
CA ALA A 618 -10.20 10.23 0.07
C ALA A 618 -11.51 9.79 0.72
N LEU A 619 -11.45 9.02 1.80
CA LEU A 619 -12.64 8.59 2.53
C LEU A 619 -13.23 9.72 3.38
N VAL A 620 -14.44 10.17 3.06
CA VAL A 620 -15.19 11.11 3.91
C VAL A 620 -15.88 10.37 5.06
N GLY A 621 -16.50 9.24 4.75
CA GLY A 621 -17.10 8.35 5.73
C GLY A 621 -17.82 7.17 5.09
N TYR A 622 -18.25 6.21 5.91
CA TYR A 622 -18.90 4.99 5.43
C TYR A 622 -19.98 4.47 6.39
N TRP A 623 -20.88 3.67 5.82
CA TRP A 623 -21.87 2.85 6.54
C TRP A 623 -21.63 1.38 6.25
N ILE A 624 -21.95 0.52 7.22
CA ILE A 624 -21.98 -0.93 7.03
C ILE A 624 -23.39 -1.30 6.55
N GLU A 625 -23.48 -1.99 5.42
CA GLU A 625 -24.77 -2.42 4.88
C GLU A 625 -25.36 -3.60 5.67
N SER A 626 -26.68 -3.55 5.87
CA SER A 626 -27.49 -4.65 6.38
C SER A 626 -28.32 -5.26 5.26
N GLY A 627 -28.69 -6.54 5.39
CA GLY A 627 -29.43 -7.30 4.37
C GLY A 627 -30.82 -6.74 4.01
N ASP A 628 -31.34 -5.79 4.77
CA ASP A 628 -32.66 -5.16 4.59
C ASP A 628 -32.60 -3.82 3.83
N ASN A 629 -31.57 -3.55 3.01
CA ASN A 629 -31.32 -2.24 2.38
C ASN A 629 -31.30 -1.09 3.40
N THR A 630 -30.74 -1.36 4.58
CA THR A 630 -30.53 -0.37 5.65
C THR A 630 -29.07 -0.40 6.09
N TYR A 631 -28.67 0.53 6.94
CA TYR A 631 -27.34 0.55 7.53
C TYR A 631 -27.35 -0.05 8.93
N GLN A 632 -26.35 -0.87 9.24
CA GLN A 632 -26.22 -1.50 10.55
C GLN A 632 -26.13 -0.41 11.63
N ASN A 633 -27.08 -0.45 12.57
CA ASN A 633 -27.25 0.54 13.66
C ASN A 633 -27.48 1.99 13.19
N GLY A 634 -27.58 2.27 11.89
CA GLY A 634 -27.72 3.62 11.36
C GLY A 634 -26.54 4.55 11.67
N ILE A 635 -25.34 4.01 11.87
CA ILE A 635 -24.14 4.77 12.26
C ILE A 635 -23.30 5.12 11.03
N LEU A 636 -22.96 6.40 10.87
CA LEU A 636 -21.92 6.88 9.96
C LEU A 636 -20.56 6.82 10.66
N TYR A 637 -19.60 6.15 10.06
CA TYR A 637 -18.20 6.15 10.49
C TYR A 637 -17.43 7.19 9.66
N ALA A 638 -16.93 8.25 10.30
CA ALA A 638 -16.23 9.37 9.65
C ALA A 638 -14.82 9.53 10.24
N PRO A 639 -13.85 8.68 9.85
CA PRO A 639 -12.53 8.66 10.45
C PRO A 639 -11.69 9.91 10.12
N GLN A 640 -11.96 10.59 9.01
CA GLN A 640 -11.24 11.83 8.64
C GLN A 640 -11.77 13.10 9.32
N SER A 641 -12.93 13.02 9.98
CA SER A 641 -13.62 14.15 10.60
C SER A 641 -13.08 14.49 11.99
N ILE A 642 -13.29 15.73 12.42
CA ILE A 642 -13.15 16.12 13.84
C ILE A 642 -14.30 15.56 14.68
N TYR A 643 -14.24 15.74 16.01
CA TYR A 643 -15.34 15.42 16.91
C TYR A 643 -16.67 16.07 16.48
N VAL A 644 -17.71 15.25 16.36
CA VAL A 644 -19.09 15.68 16.10
C VAL A 644 -19.98 15.12 17.22
N PRO A 645 -20.78 15.95 17.91
CA PRO A 645 -21.52 15.55 19.10
C PRO A 645 -22.81 14.76 18.79
N ASN A 646 -22.73 13.73 17.94
CA ASN A 646 -23.88 12.94 17.50
C ASN A 646 -23.67 11.44 17.76
N PRO A 647 -24.59 10.73 18.42
CA PRO A 647 -24.44 9.29 18.68
C PRO A 647 -24.43 8.43 17.41
N ASN A 648 -25.02 8.93 16.31
CA ASN A 648 -25.06 8.25 15.02
C ASN A 648 -23.86 8.59 14.12
N ILE A 649 -22.91 9.40 14.57
CA ILE A 649 -21.67 9.73 13.85
C ILE A 649 -20.47 9.37 14.71
N LYS A 650 -19.72 8.34 14.32
CA LYS A 650 -18.49 7.92 15.00
C LYS A 650 -17.27 8.53 14.32
N THR A 651 -16.49 9.25 15.10
CA THR A 651 -15.22 9.89 14.68
C THR A 651 -14.09 9.37 15.58
N LEU A 652 -12.84 9.74 15.28
CA LEU A 652 -11.68 9.30 16.06
C LEU A 652 -11.47 10.06 17.38
N PHE A 653 -12.31 11.08 17.63
CA PHE A 653 -12.21 11.96 18.79
C PHE A 653 -13.32 11.63 19.79
N VAL A 654 -13.01 11.63 21.09
CA VAL A 654 -14.00 11.36 22.14
C VAL A 654 -14.85 12.60 22.44
N ASN A 655 -14.22 13.77 22.38
CA ASN A 655 -14.85 15.05 22.71
C ASN A 655 -14.17 16.20 21.96
N LYS A 656 -14.74 17.41 22.07
CA LYS A 656 -14.26 18.60 21.34
C LYS A 656 -12.91 19.13 21.82
N GLU A 657 -12.54 18.87 23.07
CA GLU A 657 -11.31 19.36 23.70
C GLU A 657 -10.13 18.39 23.49
N ASP A 658 -10.40 17.23 22.90
CA ASP A 658 -9.44 16.17 22.64
C ASP A 658 -8.39 16.62 21.62
N PRO A 659 -7.12 16.82 22.02
CA PRO A 659 -6.08 17.32 21.13
C PRO A 659 -5.58 16.23 20.17
N THR A 660 -5.84 14.95 20.47
CA THR A 660 -5.29 13.79 19.75
C THR A 660 -6.37 12.78 19.40
N PRO A 661 -6.36 12.20 18.18
CA PRO A 661 -7.34 11.20 17.78
C PRO A 661 -6.96 9.84 18.39
N ASP A 662 -7.31 9.60 19.65
CA ASP A 662 -6.89 8.38 20.36
C ASP A 662 -7.94 7.26 20.30
N THR A 663 -9.12 7.52 19.73
CA THR A 663 -10.20 6.51 19.66
C THR A 663 -10.17 5.78 18.32
N PRO A 664 -9.77 4.50 18.29
CA PRO A 664 -9.80 3.74 17.05
C PRO A 664 -11.24 3.44 16.61
N VAL A 665 -11.53 3.72 15.35
CA VAL A 665 -12.80 3.38 14.69
C VAL A 665 -12.54 2.23 13.71
N ASN A 666 -12.70 1.00 14.22
CA ASN A 666 -12.41 -0.22 13.48
C ASN A 666 -13.68 -1.03 13.22
N LEU A 667 -13.74 -1.64 12.04
CA LEU A 667 -14.67 -2.73 11.73
C LEU A 667 -14.20 -4.00 12.43
N GLU A 668 -15.14 -4.79 12.95
CA GLU A 668 -14.83 -6.11 13.50
C GLU A 668 -15.05 -7.19 12.45
N GLN A 669 -14.05 -8.02 12.17
CA GLN A 669 -14.16 -9.10 11.19
C GLN A 669 -13.55 -10.40 11.72
N THR A 670 -14.05 -11.55 11.28
CA THR A 670 -13.45 -12.86 11.58
C THR A 670 -12.83 -13.50 10.33
N LEU A 671 -12.05 -14.56 10.51
CA LEU A 671 -11.45 -15.33 9.41
C LEU A 671 -12.37 -16.47 8.92
N GLU A 672 -13.61 -16.50 9.41
CA GLU A 672 -14.60 -17.48 8.97
C GLU A 672 -15.00 -17.24 7.50
N PRO A 673 -15.24 -18.31 6.74
CA PRO A 673 -15.60 -18.18 5.34
C PRO A 673 -16.90 -17.40 5.16
N GLU A 674 -16.98 -16.66 4.04
CA GLU A 674 -18.19 -15.96 3.56
C GLU A 674 -18.73 -14.83 4.45
N LYS A 675 -18.00 -14.40 5.50
CA LYS A 675 -18.41 -13.29 6.38
C LYS A 675 -17.99 -11.88 5.93
N GLY A 676 -17.65 -11.68 4.66
CA GLY A 676 -17.25 -10.37 4.13
C GLY A 676 -18.31 -9.29 4.38
N GLN A 677 -17.88 -8.08 4.76
CA GLN A 677 -18.77 -6.95 5.02
C GLN A 677 -18.81 -6.01 3.82
N THR A 678 -20.00 -5.52 3.51
CA THR A 678 -20.22 -4.56 2.43
C THR A 678 -20.42 -3.16 3.02
N LEU A 679 -19.69 -2.20 2.46
CA LEU A 679 -19.63 -0.82 2.91
C LEU A 679 -20.21 0.09 1.82
N ALA A 680 -21.09 1.00 2.22
CA ALA A 680 -21.47 2.16 1.42
C ALA A 680 -20.60 3.34 1.86
N MET A 681 -19.80 3.90 0.97
CA MET A 681 -18.80 4.92 1.31
C MET A 681 -19.06 6.21 0.54
N LEU A 682 -18.81 7.34 1.20
CA LEU A 682 -18.69 8.66 0.58
C LEU A 682 -17.21 8.96 0.40
N VAL A 683 -16.82 9.18 -0.85
CA VAL A 683 -15.42 9.37 -1.22
C VAL A 683 -15.24 10.53 -2.18
N ASP A 684 -14.11 11.24 -2.09
CA ASP A 684 -13.63 12.04 -3.22
C ASP A 684 -13.09 11.05 -4.27
N PRO A 685 -13.70 10.94 -5.46
CA PRO A 685 -13.34 9.92 -6.45
C PRO A 685 -11.91 10.07 -6.99
N ARG A 686 -11.23 11.19 -6.71
CA ARG A 686 -9.90 11.50 -7.21
C ARG A 686 -8.78 10.92 -6.36
N GLY A 687 -9.06 10.52 -5.12
CA GLY A 687 -8.06 9.96 -4.22
C GLY A 687 -8.10 8.43 -4.10
N LYS A 688 -7.30 7.93 -3.18
CA LYS A 688 -7.20 6.49 -2.85
C LYS A 688 -7.92 6.24 -1.53
N ILE A 689 -8.29 4.99 -1.23
CA ILE A 689 -8.80 4.62 0.09
C ILE A 689 -8.00 3.44 0.62
N ASN A 690 -7.58 3.53 1.88
CA ASN A 690 -6.79 2.49 2.54
C ASN A 690 -7.63 1.64 3.48
N ALA A 691 -7.25 0.37 3.62
CA ALA A 691 -7.78 -0.58 4.58
C ALA A 691 -6.61 -1.29 5.28
N THR A 692 -6.60 -1.26 6.62
CA THR A 692 -5.49 -1.73 7.46
C THR A 692 -6.01 -2.57 8.61
N CYS A 693 -5.40 -3.74 8.89
CA CYS A 693 -5.84 -4.64 9.97
C CYS A 693 -4.76 -4.98 11.01
N GLY A 694 -3.54 -4.48 10.86
CA GLY A 694 -2.49 -4.62 11.88
C GLY A 694 -1.69 -5.92 11.90
N PHE A 695 -2.06 -6.91 11.08
CA PHE A 695 -1.32 -8.19 10.97
C PHE A 695 -1.10 -8.67 9.53
N LEU A 696 -1.75 -8.04 8.54
CA LEU A 696 -1.54 -8.24 7.11
C LEU A 696 -1.20 -6.90 6.45
N PRO A 697 -0.53 -6.91 5.28
CA PRO A 697 -0.26 -5.68 4.55
C PRO A 697 -1.54 -4.90 4.22
N ALA A 698 -1.48 -3.58 4.39
CA ALA A 698 -2.57 -2.67 4.07
C ALA A 698 -2.95 -2.76 2.58
N ARG A 699 -4.24 -2.53 2.30
CA ARG A 699 -4.80 -2.52 0.95
C ARG A 699 -5.28 -1.15 0.57
N THR A 700 -5.00 -0.77 -0.68
CA THR A 700 -5.39 0.51 -1.24
C THR A 700 -6.18 0.29 -2.51
N ILE A 701 -7.32 0.98 -2.66
CA ILE A 701 -8.13 0.98 -3.86
C ILE A 701 -8.32 2.42 -4.39
N SER A 702 -8.52 2.56 -5.69
CA SER A 702 -8.78 3.85 -6.36
C SER A 702 -9.82 3.68 -7.45
N ILE A 703 -10.51 4.75 -7.82
CA ILE A 703 -11.46 4.74 -8.94
C ILE A 703 -10.75 5.27 -10.18
N PRO A 704 -10.82 4.57 -11.34
CA PRO A 704 -10.25 5.08 -12.58
C PRO A 704 -10.88 6.42 -13.02
N PRO A 705 -10.09 7.41 -13.47
CA PRO A 705 -10.58 8.71 -13.92
C PRO A 705 -11.68 8.66 -14.99
N GLU A 706 -11.66 7.65 -15.85
CA GLU A 706 -12.62 7.44 -16.93
C GLU A 706 -14.05 7.21 -16.40
N GLN A 707 -14.18 6.67 -15.18
CA GLN A 707 -15.48 6.34 -14.60
C GLN A 707 -16.17 7.54 -13.96
N TYR A 708 -15.43 8.59 -13.56
CA TYR A 708 -16.01 9.79 -12.94
C TYR A 708 -15.87 11.07 -13.75
N GLY A 709 -14.87 11.19 -14.64
CA GLY A 709 -14.55 12.46 -15.31
C GLY A 709 -15.73 13.04 -16.10
N ARG A 710 -16.52 12.21 -16.79
CA ARG A 710 -17.73 12.66 -17.49
C ARG A 710 -18.83 13.13 -16.53
N ALA A 711 -19.03 12.42 -15.42
CA ALA A 711 -20.05 12.76 -14.44
C ALA A 711 -19.73 14.11 -13.78
N LEU A 712 -18.47 14.34 -13.38
CA LEU A 712 -18.04 15.61 -12.78
C LEU A 712 -18.27 16.81 -13.71
N ARG A 713 -18.05 16.67 -15.02
CA ARG A 713 -18.34 17.72 -16.02
C ARG A 713 -19.84 17.98 -16.21
N SER A 714 -20.69 17.01 -15.88
CA SER A 714 -22.14 17.12 -16.04
C SER A 714 -22.85 17.65 -14.77
N ILE A 715 -22.12 17.80 -13.66
CA ILE A 715 -22.67 18.33 -12.41
C ILE A 715 -22.87 19.84 -12.55
N GLU A 716 -24.12 20.26 -12.57
CA GLU A 716 -24.56 21.66 -12.51
C GLU A 716 -24.87 22.02 -11.07
N VAL A 717 -24.45 23.20 -10.60
CA VAL A 717 -24.66 23.59 -9.21
C VAL A 717 -25.36 24.93 -9.08
N THR A 718 -26.33 25.03 -8.18
CA THR A 718 -27.22 26.21 -8.04
C THR A 718 -27.10 26.89 -6.68
N PHE A 719 -26.96 28.21 -6.64
CA PHE A 719 -26.79 29.01 -5.44
C PHE A 719 -28.00 29.90 -5.21
N LEU A 720 -28.67 29.79 -4.06
CA LEU A 720 -29.71 30.76 -3.70
C LEU A 720 -29.10 32.16 -3.55
N SER A 721 -29.52 33.09 -4.40
CA SER A 721 -28.98 34.45 -4.49
C SER A 721 -30.13 35.44 -4.36
N ALA A 722 -30.71 35.56 -3.17
CA ALA A 722 -31.88 36.41 -2.94
C ALA A 722 -31.84 37.08 -1.56
N PRO A 723 -32.25 38.37 -1.44
CA PRO A 723 -32.62 39.30 -2.51
C PRO A 723 -31.41 40.07 -3.09
N ILE A 724 -31.36 40.25 -4.43
CA ILE A 724 -30.38 41.13 -5.10
C ILE A 724 -31.07 42.41 -5.60
N ILE A 725 -30.50 43.57 -5.30
CA ILE A 725 -30.98 44.86 -5.80
C ILE A 725 -30.14 45.25 -7.02
N GLY A 726 -30.77 45.42 -8.18
CA GLY A 726 -30.05 45.72 -9.42
C GLY A 726 -30.89 46.40 -10.49
N SER A 727 -30.32 46.47 -11.70
CA SER A 727 -31.00 46.96 -12.90
C SER A 727 -32.35 46.23 -13.10
N PRO A 728 -33.39 46.88 -13.63
CA PRO A 728 -34.64 46.20 -13.99
C PRO A 728 -34.45 45.01 -14.94
N ASP A 729 -33.40 45.07 -15.76
CA ASP A 729 -33.03 44.05 -16.72
C ASP A 729 -32.04 43.04 -16.08
N ARG A 730 -32.41 41.76 -16.07
CA ARG A 730 -31.61 40.68 -15.47
C ARG A 730 -30.30 40.45 -16.21
N ALA A 731 -30.27 40.68 -17.53
CA ALA A 731 -29.05 40.56 -18.32
C ALA A 731 -27.98 41.61 -17.93
N GLN A 732 -28.39 42.63 -17.18
CA GLN A 732 -27.53 43.72 -16.69
C GLN A 732 -27.30 43.63 -15.18
N LEU A 733 -27.64 42.52 -14.53
CA LEU A 733 -27.27 42.26 -13.14
C LEU A 733 -25.74 42.21 -13.07
N LYS A 734 -25.15 43.18 -12.35
CA LYS A 734 -23.70 43.27 -12.15
C LYS A 734 -23.31 42.54 -10.88
N ILE A 735 -22.95 41.26 -11.01
CA ILE A 735 -22.52 40.40 -9.90
C ILE A 735 -21.04 40.07 -10.09
N SER A 736 -20.23 40.20 -9.03
CA SER A 736 -18.86 39.69 -9.07
C SER A 736 -18.89 38.17 -9.00
N LEU A 737 -18.62 37.53 -10.14
CA LEU A 737 -18.53 36.08 -10.26
C LEU A 737 -17.06 35.70 -10.57
N PRO A 738 -16.54 34.59 -10.03
CA PRO A 738 -15.23 34.10 -10.40
C PRO A 738 -15.15 33.83 -11.92
N GLU A 739 -14.10 34.34 -12.56
CA GLU A 739 -13.78 33.96 -13.94
C GLU A 739 -13.04 32.63 -13.92
N ASP A 740 -13.63 31.62 -14.55
CA ASP A 740 -13.06 30.30 -14.73
C ASP A 740 -13.15 29.92 -16.22
N ALA A 741 -12.09 29.35 -16.79
CA ALA A 741 -11.99 29.13 -18.23
C ALA A 741 -13.01 28.09 -18.74
N ASP A 742 -13.38 27.15 -17.88
CA ASP A 742 -14.18 25.97 -18.24
C ASP A 742 -15.61 25.99 -17.67
N SER A 743 -16.03 27.09 -17.03
CA SER A 743 -17.34 27.19 -16.37
C SER A 743 -18.14 28.43 -16.81
N ALA A 744 -19.44 28.25 -17.01
CA ALA A 744 -20.39 29.28 -17.39
C ALA A 744 -21.43 29.52 -16.29
N TRP A 745 -21.66 30.79 -15.97
CA TRP A 745 -22.66 31.23 -15.01
C TRP A 745 -23.96 31.61 -15.70
N SER A 746 -25.09 31.19 -15.15
CA SER A 746 -26.42 31.67 -15.54
C SER A 746 -27.28 32.01 -14.32
N TRP A 747 -28.35 32.77 -14.53
CA TRP A 747 -29.30 33.17 -13.51
C TRP A 747 -30.65 32.50 -13.74
N LEU A 748 -31.09 31.70 -12.77
CA LEU A 748 -32.40 31.07 -12.72
C LEU A 748 -33.32 31.91 -11.86
N ALA A 749 -34.50 32.24 -12.36
CA ALA A 749 -35.53 32.86 -11.54
C ALA A 749 -36.91 32.32 -11.89
N LYS A 750 -37.76 32.31 -10.87
CA LYS A 750 -39.10 31.76 -10.95
C LYS A 750 -40.12 32.89 -10.89
N GLU A 751 -40.79 33.16 -12.00
CA GLU A 751 -41.86 34.17 -12.08
C GLU A 751 -43.20 33.48 -12.33
N ARG A 752 -44.20 33.68 -11.45
CA ARG A 752 -45.58 33.18 -11.63
C ARG A 752 -45.65 31.68 -11.99
N ASP A 753 -44.83 30.88 -11.32
CA ASP A 753 -44.64 29.44 -11.50
C ASP A 753 -43.83 28.97 -12.71
N GLU A 754 -43.39 29.85 -13.61
CA GLU A 754 -42.50 29.51 -14.72
C GLU A 754 -41.02 29.80 -14.39
N TRP A 755 -40.14 28.87 -14.74
CA TRP A 755 -38.70 29.07 -14.67
C TRP A 755 -38.19 29.85 -15.88
N SER A 756 -37.26 30.77 -15.61
CA SER A 756 -36.57 31.54 -16.63
C SER A 756 -35.07 31.51 -16.34
N GLU A 757 -34.27 31.24 -17.37
CA GLU A 757 -32.81 31.24 -17.31
C GLU A 757 -32.26 32.43 -18.10
N THR A 758 -31.26 33.11 -17.53
CA THR A 758 -30.54 34.21 -18.17
C THR A 758 -29.05 33.87 -18.18
N THR A 759 -28.48 33.60 -19.34
CA THR A 759 -27.07 33.17 -19.50
C THR A 759 -26.09 34.35 -19.60
N GLU A 760 -26.56 35.54 -19.97
CA GLU A 760 -25.74 36.75 -19.99
C GLU A 760 -25.88 37.49 -18.67
N ILE A 761 -24.83 37.47 -17.84
CA ILE A 761 -24.75 38.25 -16.59
C ILE A 761 -23.83 39.46 -16.83
N GLY A 762 -24.27 40.64 -16.40
CA GLY A 762 -23.54 41.89 -16.62
C GLY A 762 -22.19 41.90 -15.90
N LYS A 763 -21.14 42.38 -16.59
CA LYS A 763 -19.79 42.49 -15.99
C LYS A 763 -19.81 43.40 -14.76
N PHE A 764 -19.11 42.98 -13.71
CA PHE A 764 -18.95 43.76 -12.48
C PHE A 764 -18.35 45.14 -12.79
N ASP A 765 -18.87 46.17 -12.11
CA ASP A 765 -18.40 47.54 -12.21
C ASP A 765 -18.16 48.08 -10.80
N ALA A 766 -16.92 48.45 -10.51
CA ALA A 766 -16.49 48.90 -9.17
C ALA A 766 -17.07 50.28 -8.77
N LYS A 767 -17.84 50.93 -9.64
CA LYS A 767 -18.46 52.22 -9.37
C LYS A 767 -19.89 52.06 -8.87
N ALA A 768 -20.13 52.44 -7.62
CA ALA A 768 -21.47 52.44 -7.03
C ALA A 768 -22.33 53.58 -7.60
N TYR A 769 -23.43 53.24 -8.29
CA TYR A 769 -24.43 54.18 -8.77
C TYR A 769 -25.82 53.76 -8.27
N PHE A 770 -26.47 54.60 -7.46
CA PHE A 770 -27.88 54.45 -7.15
C PHE A 770 -28.70 55.12 -8.26
N VAL A 771 -29.14 54.33 -9.25
CA VAL A 771 -30.01 54.81 -10.33
C VAL A 771 -31.47 54.59 -9.92
N GLY A 772 -32.36 55.53 -10.25
CA GLY A 772 -33.80 55.35 -10.03
C GLY A 772 -34.37 54.23 -10.90
N GLY A 773 -35.18 53.34 -10.32
CA GLY A 773 -35.83 52.23 -11.03
C GLY A 773 -35.30 50.84 -10.69
N ASN A 774 -34.37 50.69 -9.75
CA ASN A 774 -33.87 49.38 -9.32
C ASN A 774 -35.00 48.41 -8.92
N LYS A 775 -34.86 47.15 -9.32
CA LYS A 775 -35.76 46.06 -8.91
C LYS A 775 -35.04 45.12 -7.95
N ILE A 776 -35.84 44.49 -7.10
CA ILE A 776 -35.42 43.34 -6.32
C ILE A 776 -35.57 42.11 -7.22
N HIS A 777 -34.50 41.35 -7.36
CA HIS A 777 -34.48 40.06 -8.03
C HIS A 777 -34.28 38.97 -6.99
N GLU A 778 -35.12 37.95 -7.06
CA GLU A 778 -35.04 36.73 -6.25
C GLU A 778 -34.81 35.57 -7.22
N GLY A 779 -33.75 34.79 -6.99
CA GLY A 779 -33.38 33.72 -7.89
C GLY A 779 -32.17 32.93 -7.40
N TRP A 780 -31.65 32.12 -8.31
CA TRP A 780 -30.50 31.27 -8.11
C TRP A 780 -29.45 31.55 -9.18
N LEU A 781 -28.18 31.63 -8.80
CA LEU A 781 -27.09 31.51 -9.76
C LEU A 781 -26.88 30.04 -10.07
N MET A 782 -26.63 29.67 -11.32
CA MET A 782 -26.28 28.32 -11.73
C MET A 782 -24.89 28.34 -12.35
N LEU A 783 -24.06 27.38 -11.94
CA LEU A 783 -22.75 27.13 -12.52
C LEU A 783 -22.81 25.81 -13.29
N SER A 784 -22.43 25.87 -14.55
CA SER A 784 -22.35 24.72 -15.46
C SER A 784 -20.97 24.68 -16.09
N GLN A 785 -20.38 23.51 -16.30
CA GLN A 785 -19.14 23.43 -17.07
C GLN A 785 -19.45 23.55 -18.56
N GLY A 786 -18.72 24.42 -19.25
CA GLY A 786 -18.89 24.65 -20.68
C GLY A 786 -18.61 23.35 -21.44
N ILE A 787 -19.61 22.86 -22.19
CA ILE A 787 -19.40 21.79 -23.15
C ILE A 787 -18.62 22.40 -24.32
N THR A 788 -17.29 22.31 -24.29
CA THR A 788 -16.51 22.47 -25.51
C THR A 788 -16.70 21.19 -26.33
N ASP A 789 -17.51 21.29 -27.38
CA ASP A 789 -17.67 20.26 -28.42
C ASP A 789 -16.34 19.86 -29.07
#